data_AF-A0A7J0D6M5-F1
#
_entry.id   AF-A0A7J0D6M5-F1
#
_cell.length_a   1.000
_cell.length_b   1.000
_cell.length_c   1.000
_cell.angle_alpha   90.00
_cell.angle_beta   90.00
_cell.angle_gamma   90.00
#
_symmetry.space_group_name_H-M   'P 1'
#
loop_
_entity.id
_entity.type
_entity.pdbx_description
1 polymer ?
#
loop_
_entity_poly.entity_id
_entity_poly.type
_entity_poly.pdbx_seq_one_letter_code
_entity_poly.pdbx_strand_id
1 'polypeptide(L)'
;MPGPCPPLGRLDRCESARTRTPDTRCPSSRRGHRPAPPDRPGALIRTTLLSLPAEPGPAALFRAALAELVVLEGRLTALAPALGDALYASRADHTEDFHRDVVLPLRRAVHNGRDPRPALLRRLGSLPDRLPELRDWLGARSRREELLTALRAGTAPALAAGRSVLAGLCREPSFLRAASFTSADLLRAVMRAGEGLEDRRARKEEAGVLRHVTRAVARTTPLSAFAAVGWGVLPRAAKAGNGPEPGTGSLNGADLGARSWNAADLPLGSSRSVVRPNRTLVDTLFAALAADPDRRATLPHRMCSSLRASDGRAAFARSRTAFTAARFLAVEDDVVTLGAAEPLRGLAALCDPPATLDTLAGMLAGAGAAVGREAGAATGAGPEPEQVAAAFAFVRQVCDAGLLVPAEPFDPQDPNPLPRLARWLRETGLPRDPELALRVEDLSVLTGEFGTAEPARRAAVLATLRDRWVTLLDEVGRPVGAASARLTVLSEDVVVRQPVRLDGFLGDADHRALGELSSLAEVFDLGPEVRRQVRDSFVARYGPGGVCPHVWDFGADANEAWQRAARAVGRAPGADGDGSTAVGGLRQLTALRAELVDAAHRAHADSGGGPDDDVVLPAGAVAGLGSRLPSWATRRPVSYTGFLQRAPGGALCVNHVYGGGGASAAGSWIPWTRGPRGRRPLRCSTRSAPAPKWPRCAR
;
A
#
# COMPACT_ATOMS: atom_id res chain seq x y z
N MET A 1 43.00 -67.54 -34.57
CA MET A 1 41.89 -66.56 -34.55
C MET A 1 42.00 -65.66 -35.78
N PRO A 2 41.14 -65.85 -36.79
CA PRO A 2 40.91 -64.93 -37.91
C PRO A 2 39.42 -64.46 -37.93
N GLY A 3 38.96 -63.85 -39.02
CA GLY A 3 37.51 -63.57 -39.25
C GLY A 3 36.66 -64.85 -39.38
N PRO A 4 35.33 -64.76 -39.59
CA PRO A 4 34.81 -64.24 -40.88
C PRO A 4 33.42 -63.51 -40.85
N CYS A 5 32.87 -63.37 -42.07
CA CYS A 5 31.62 -62.81 -42.60
C CYS A 5 30.25 -62.98 -41.88
N PRO A 6 29.19 -62.25 -42.36
CA PRO A 6 27.84 -62.16 -41.77
C PRO A 6 26.87 -63.26 -42.32
N PRO A 7 25.54 -63.26 -42.06
CA PRO A 7 24.58 -62.50 -42.91
C PRO A 7 23.17 -62.18 -42.32
N LEU A 8 22.26 -61.63 -43.17
CA LEU A 8 20.79 -61.87 -43.36
C LEU A 8 19.86 -62.21 -42.15
N GLY A 9 18.54 -61.93 -42.12
CA GLY A 9 17.53 -61.41 -43.07
C GLY A 9 16.15 -61.46 -42.36
N ARG A 10 15.17 -60.57 -42.61
CA ARG A 10 14.22 -60.48 -43.75
C ARG A 10 12.95 -61.35 -43.59
N LEU A 11 11.83 -60.77 -44.07
CA LEU A 11 10.42 -61.26 -44.11
C LEU A 11 9.68 -61.04 -42.76
N ASP A 12 8.37 -60.79 -42.65
CA ASP A 12 7.25 -60.43 -43.57
C ASP A 12 5.99 -60.06 -42.74
N ARG A 13 4.85 -59.48 -43.18
CA ARG A 13 4.37 -58.86 -44.44
C ARG A 13 3.14 -57.95 -44.15
N CYS A 14 2.87 -56.91 -44.97
CA CYS A 14 1.56 -56.22 -45.18
C CYS A 14 0.87 -55.48 -43.99
N GLU A 15 0.07 -54.40 -44.15
CA GLU A 15 -0.39 -53.68 -45.35
C GLU A 15 -0.85 -52.23 -45.03
N SER A 16 -0.51 -51.25 -45.90
CA SER A 16 -1.28 -50.02 -46.25
C SER A 16 -1.83 -49.05 -45.15
N ALA A 17 -1.99 -47.73 -45.35
CA ALA A 17 -2.00 -46.93 -46.57
C ALA A 17 -1.58 -45.44 -46.36
N ARG A 18 -0.85 -44.92 -47.34
CA ARG A 18 -0.88 -43.56 -47.93
C ARG A 18 -1.42 -42.38 -47.09
N THR A 19 -0.54 -41.41 -46.81
CA THR A 19 -0.86 -39.96 -46.91
C THR A 19 0.26 -39.22 -47.64
N ARG A 20 -0.11 -38.35 -48.58
CA ARG A 20 0.81 -37.52 -49.38
C ARG A 20 1.20 -36.26 -48.60
N THR A 21 2.43 -35.80 -48.82
CA THR A 21 2.85 -34.41 -48.58
C THR A 21 2.00 -33.43 -49.40
N PRO A 22 1.91 -32.16 -48.96
CA PRO A 22 2.71 -31.18 -49.69
C PRO A 22 3.38 -30.11 -48.81
N ASP A 23 4.56 -29.77 -49.30
CA ASP A 23 5.25 -28.49 -49.35
C ASP A 23 5.20 -27.38 -48.28
N THR A 24 6.40 -26.84 -48.15
CA THR A 24 6.83 -25.61 -47.50
C THR A 24 6.01 -24.36 -47.81
N ARG A 25 5.75 -23.55 -46.77
CA ARG A 25 5.73 -22.08 -46.84
C ARG A 25 5.89 -21.48 -45.43
N CYS A 26 7.02 -20.82 -45.16
CA CYS A 26 7.21 -20.03 -43.96
C CYS A 26 6.25 -18.82 -43.94
N PRO A 27 5.53 -18.55 -42.84
CA PRO A 27 4.91 -17.26 -42.63
C PRO A 27 5.99 -16.24 -42.25
N SER A 28 6.24 -15.29 -43.15
CA SER A 28 7.12 -14.14 -42.92
C SER A 28 6.79 -13.39 -41.62
N SER A 29 7.83 -12.91 -40.94
CA SER A 29 7.74 -12.12 -39.72
C SER A 29 7.00 -10.79 -39.91
N ARG A 30 5.69 -10.76 -39.68
CA ARG A 30 5.00 -9.51 -39.31
C ARG A 30 5.23 -9.25 -37.82
N ARG A 31 6.16 -8.35 -37.50
CA ARG A 31 6.30 -7.74 -36.17
C ARG A 31 5.10 -6.80 -35.90
N GLY A 32 3.90 -7.36 -35.79
CA GLY A 32 2.76 -6.62 -35.28
C GLY A 32 2.98 -6.30 -33.81
N HIS A 33 2.85 -5.02 -33.44
CA HIS A 33 2.77 -4.65 -32.03
C HIS A 33 1.67 -5.47 -31.35
N ARG A 34 2.04 -6.33 -30.41
CA ARG A 34 1.05 -6.85 -29.45
C ARG A 34 0.63 -5.67 -28.59
N PRO A 35 -0.67 -5.29 -28.55
CA PRO A 35 -1.11 -4.28 -27.59
C PRO A 35 -0.77 -4.75 -26.17
N ALA A 36 -0.50 -3.80 -25.28
CA ALA A 36 -0.34 -4.08 -23.86
C ALA A 36 -1.56 -4.88 -23.37
N PRO A 37 -1.39 -5.85 -22.46
CA PRO A 37 -2.51 -6.61 -21.93
C PRO A 37 -3.51 -5.63 -21.30
N PRO A 38 -4.82 -5.80 -21.54
CA PRO A 38 -5.81 -4.81 -21.14
C PRO A 38 -5.85 -4.72 -19.62
N ASP A 39 -5.55 -3.54 -19.10
CA ASP A 39 -5.86 -3.18 -17.73
C ASP A 39 -7.33 -3.51 -17.46
N ARG A 40 -7.59 -4.12 -16.31
CA ARG A 40 -8.93 -4.21 -15.74
C ARG A 40 -8.98 -3.19 -14.61
N PRO A 41 -9.21 -1.91 -14.91
CA PRO A 41 -8.96 -0.87 -13.94
C PRO A 41 -10.05 -0.92 -12.86
N GLY A 42 -9.64 -1.30 -11.66
CA GLY A 42 -10.41 -1.06 -10.45
C GLY A 42 -9.93 0.27 -9.87
N ALA A 43 -10.86 1.18 -9.58
CA ALA A 43 -10.55 2.44 -8.94
C ALA A 43 -11.04 2.47 -7.50
N LEU A 44 -10.27 3.12 -6.63
CA LEU A 44 -10.70 3.52 -5.29
C LEU A 44 -10.53 5.03 -5.19
N ILE A 45 -11.54 5.70 -4.64
CA ILE A 45 -11.38 7.09 -4.21
C ILE A 45 -10.86 7.13 -2.78
N ARG A 46 -10.06 8.15 -2.50
CA ARG A 46 -9.68 8.55 -1.14
C ARG A 46 -9.90 10.05 -1.03
N THR A 47 -10.71 10.45 -0.07
CA THR A 47 -11.09 11.86 0.11
C THR A 47 -10.99 12.24 1.58
N THR A 48 -10.69 13.49 1.85
CA THR A 48 -10.86 14.06 3.19
C THR A 48 -12.35 14.19 3.53
N LEU A 49 -12.68 14.14 4.82
CA LEU A 49 -14.04 14.43 5.31
C LEU A 49 -14.21 15.88 5.78
N LEU A 50 -13.20 16.70 5.51
CA LEU A 50 -13.11 18.10 5.90
C LEU A 50 -12.56 18.87 4.70
N SER A 51 -13.23 19.96 4.36
CA SER A 51 -12.79 20.90 3.32
C SER A 51 -12.20 22.13 3.98
N LEU A 52 -11.07 22.62 3.48
CA LEU A 52 -10.56 23.94 3.87
C LEU A 52 -11.49 25.00 3.25
N PRO A 53 -12.14 25.88 4.02
CA PRO A 53 -12.92 26.98 3.45
C PRO A 53 -12.02 27.96 2.69
N ALA A 54 -12.64 28.81 1.87
CA ALA A 54 -11.94 29.92 1.22
C ALA A 54 -11.22 30.79 2.27
N GLU A 55 -10.05 31.33 1.91
CA GLU A 55 -9.27 32.16 2.82
C GLU A 55 -10.06 33.43 3.18
N PRO A 56 -10.25 33.75 4.48
CA PRO A 56 -11.04 34.91 4.88
C PRO A 56 -10.33 36.22 4.49
N GLY A 57 -11.13 37.22 4.09
CA GLY A 57 -10.65 38.49 3.54
C GLY A 57 -9.43 39.12 4.24
N PRO A 58 -9.42 39.28 5.59
CA PRO A 58 -8.26 39.83 6.29
C PRO A 58 -6.97 39.02 6.12
N ALA A 59 -7.06 37.68 6.07
CA ALA A 59 -5.91 36.81 5.84
C ALA A 59 -5.46 36.84 4.37
N ALA A 60 -6.40 36.86 3.42
CA ALA A 60 -6.11 36.98 1.99
C ALA A 60 -5.39 38.29 1.67
N LEU A 61 -5.87 39.42 2.22
CA LEU A 61 -5.23 40.73 2.08
C LEU A 61 -3.82 40.75 2.70
N PHE A 62 -3.65 40.13 3.87
CA PHE A 62 -2.34 40.01 4.51
C PHE A 62 -1.36 39.18 3.68
N ARG A 63 -1.79 38.03 3.12
CA ARG A 63 -0.94 37.22 2.23
C ARG A 63 -0.62 37.93 0.92
N ALA A 64 -1.58 38.64 0.32
CA ALA A 64 -1.35 39.42 -0.89
C ALA A 64 -0.28 40.51 -0.64
N ALA A 65 -0.39 41.27 0.45
CA ALA A 65 0.61 42.26 0.84
C ALA A 65 1.99 41.64 1.15
N LEU A 66 2.03 40.44 1.73
CA LEU A 66 3.28 39.71 1.98
C LEU A 66 3.92 39.20 0.68
N ALA A 67 3.13 38.68 -0.25
CA ALA A 67 3.61 38.24 -1.56
C ALA A 67 4.12 39.43 -2.39
N GLU A 68 3.41 40.56 -2.36
CA GLU A 68 3.85 41.81 -3.00
C GLU A 68 5.18 42.29 -2.39
N LEU A 69 5.33 42.23 -1.06
CA LEU A 69 6.57 42.59 -0.38
C LEU A 69 7.75 41.70 -0.79
N VAL A 70 7.55 40.38 -0.92
CA VAL A 70 8.60 39.45 -1.38
C VAL A 70 9.05 39.79 -2.80
N VAL A 71 8.11 40.04 -3.72
CA VAL A 71 8.43 40.48 -5.10
C VAL A 71 9.17 41.82 -5.09
N LEU A 72 8.78 42.74 -4.20
CA LEU A 72 9.36 44.08 -4.09
C LEU A 72 10.78 44.09 -3.51
N GLU A 73 11.09 43.25 -2.52
CA GLU A 73 12.46 43.05 -2.02
C GLU A 73 13.37 42.47 -3.13
N GLY A 74 12.83 41.55 -3.94
CA GLY A 74 13.51 41.08 -5.16
C GLY A 74 13.79 42.21 -6.15
N ARG A 75 12.81 43.08 -6.43
CA ARG A 75 12.98 44.25 -7.31
C ARG A 75 13.99 45.26 -6.75
N LEU A 76 13.96 45.55 -5.45
CA LEU A 76 14.93 46.45 -4.80
C LEU A 76 16.36 45.92 -4.91
N THR A 77 16.53 44.60 -4.77
CA THR A 77 17.82 43.92 -4.96
C THR A 77 18.30 44.02 -6.41
N ALA A 78 17.41 43.79 -7.38
CA ALA A 78 17.73 43.88 -8.81
C ALA A 78 18.05 45.30 -9.30
N LEU A 79 17.43 46.34 -8.71
CA LEU A 79 17.71 47.75 -9.03
C LEU A 79 19.05 48.26 -8.46
N ALA A 80 19.56 47.64 -7.40
CA ALA A 80 20.71 48.17 -6.64
C ALA A 80 22.02 48.33 -7.46
N PRO A 81 22.41 47.41 -8.37
CA PRO A 81 23.60 47.57 -9.20
C PRO A 81 23.48 48.74 -10.18
N ALA A 82 22.40 48.77 -10.98
CA ALA A 82 22.17 49.81 -11.98
C ALA A 82 22.09 51.22 -11.33
N LEU A 83 21.41 51.33 -10.19
CA LEU A 83 21.41 52.56 -9.39
C LEU A 83 22.81 52.89 -8.85
N GLY A 84 23.58 51.90 -8.41
CA GLY A 84 24.95 52.07 -7.94
C GLY A 84 25.89 52.64 -9.01
N ASP A 85 25.65 52.31 -10.28
CA ASP A 85 26.40 52.80 -11.44
C ASP A 85 25.89 54.17 -11.91
N ALA A 86 24.57 54.38 -11.95
CA ALA A 86 23.97 55.69 -12.24
C ALA A 86 24.39 56.78 -11.22
N LEU A 87 24.48 56.42 -9.93
CA LEU A 87 25.02 57.30 -8.87
C LEU A 87 26.53 57.53 -8.99
N TYR A 88 27.26 56.67 -9.69
CA TYR A 88 28.68 56.88 -9.98
C TYR A 88 28.88 57.77 -11.21
N ALA A 89 28.12 57.51 -12.28
CA ALA A 89 28.18 58.26 -13.54
C ALA A 89 27.76 59.74 -13.38
N SER A 90 26.76 60.03 -12.54
CA SER A 90 26.29 61.40 -12.27
C SER A 90 27.31 62.32 -11.58
N ARG A 91 28.55 61.88 -11.34
CA ARG A 91 29.59 62.67 -10.63
C ARG A 91 29.83 64.06 -11.24
N ALA A 92 29.67 64.23 -12.55
CA ALA A 92 29.88 65.50 -13.24
C ALA A 92 28.74 66.53 -13.00
N ASP A 93 27.57 66.08 -12.57
CA ASP A 93 26.34 66.90 -12.58
C ASP A 93 26.03 67.58 -11.24
N HIS A 94 26.95 67.58 -10.27
CA HIS A 94 26.78 68.21 -8.96
C HIS A 94 28.11 68.66 -8.34
N THR A 95 28.03 69.47 -7.29
CA THR A 95 29.22 69.93 -6.55
C THR A 95 29.90 68.80 -5.77
N GLU A 96 31.18 68.96 -5.47
CA GLU A 96 31.95 67.97 -4.69
C GLU A 96 31.35 67.75 -3.29
N ASP A 97 30.89 68.81 -2.62
CA ASP A 97 30.20 68.70 -1.33
C ASP A 97 28.89 67.90 -1.45
N PHE A 98 28.09 68.11 -2.50
CA PHE A 98 26.89 67.30 -2.73
C PHE A 98 27.24 65.84 -3.02
N HIS A 99 28.29 65.58 -3.79
CA HIS A 99 28.76 64.21 -4.05
C HIS A 99 29.16 63.51 -2.74
N ARG A 100 29.96 64.16 -1.90
CA ARG A 100 30.47 63.62 -0.64
C ARG A 100 29.37 63.42 0.40
N ASP A 101 28.46 64.38 0.53
CA ASP A 101 27.45 64.39 1.58
C ASP A 101 26.15 63.64 1.23
N VAL A 102 25.81 63.55 -0.06
CA VAL A 102 24.53 62.99 -0.53
C VAL A 102 24.75 61.72 -1.35
N VAL A 103 25.53 61.80 -2.44
CA VAL A 103 25.65 60.71 -3.40
C VAL A 103 26.45 59.52 -2.84
N LEU A 104 27.60 59.75 -2.19
CA LEU A 104 28.39 58.67 -1.61
C LEU A 104 27.66 57.93 -0.46
N PRO A 105 26.99 58.61 0.50
CA PRO A 105 26.19 57.94 1.53
C PRO A 105 24.98 57.18 0.94
N LEU A 106 24.33 57.72 -0.10
CA LEU A 106 23.23 57.04 -0.79
C LEU A 106 23.71 55.79 -1.53
N ARG A 107 24.78 55.89 -2.33
CA ARG A 107 25.39 54.74 -3.03
C ARG A 107 25.83 53.67 -2.04
N ARG A 108 26.42 54.05 -0.90
CA ARG A 108 26.75 53.12 0.20
C ARG A 108 25.50 52.49 0.81
N ALA A 109 24.41 53.23 1.00
CA ALA A 109 23.17 52.67 1.54
C ALA A 109 22.56 51.63 0.58
N VAL A 110 22.42 51.99 -0.70
CA VAL A 110 21.95 51.11 -1.79
C VAL A 110 22.81 49.83 -1.89
N HIS A 111 24.13 49.98 -2.00
CA HIS A 111 25.04 48.83 -2.13
C HIS A 111 25.04 47.89 -0.92
N ASN A 112 24.82 48.41 0.29
CA ASN A 112 24.75 47.60 1.51
C ASN A 112 23.32 47.10 1.83
N GLY A 113 22.32 47.34 0.98
CA GLY A 113 20.92 47.00 1.27
C GLY A 113 20.35 47.69 2.52
N ARG A 114 20.87 48.87 2.88
CA ARG A 114 20.48 49.61 4.10
C ARG A 114 19.54 50.75 3.75
N ASP A 115 18.58 51.02 4.62
CA ASP A 115 17.72 52.20 4.55
C ASP A 115 18.53 53.50 4.74
N PRO A 116 18.66 54.39 3.72
CA PRO A 116 19.28 55.70 3.91
C PRO A 116 18.48 56.57 4.88
N ARG A 117 19.21 57.38 5.66
CA ARG A 117 18.70 58.24 6.74
C ARG A 117 17.66 59.24 6.22
N PRO A 118 16.58 59.56 6.97
CA PRO A 118 15.58 60.54 6.52
C PRO A 118 16.14 61.93 6.18
N ALA A 119 17.18 62.37 6.90
CA ALA A 119 17.87 63.64 6.60
C ALA A 119 18.64 63.63 5.27
N LEU A 120 19.10 62.45 4.81
CA LEU A 120 19.75 62.27 3.52
C LEU A 120 18.70 62.31 2.39
N LEU A 121 17.55 61.66 2.56
CA LEU A 121 16.45 61.69 1.59
C LEU A 121 15.94 63.12 1.33
N ARG A 122 15.86 63.95 2.37
CA ARG A 122 15.48 65.37 2.23
C ARG A 122 16.51 66.24 1.47
N ARG A 123 17.75 65.76 1.30
CA ARG A 123 18.84 66.46 0.58
C ARG A 123 19.00 66.03 -0.88
N LEU A 124 18.14 65.15 -1.41
CA LEU A 124 18.30 64.62 -2.77
C LEU A 124 18.11 65.66 -3.88
N GLY A 125 17.36 66.74 -3.65
CA GLY A 125 17.10 67.77 -4.66
C GLY A 125 16.53 67.19 -5.96
N SER A 126 17.01 67.66 -7.11
CA SER A 126 16.65 67.17 -8.45
C SER A 126 17.39 65.89 -8.88
N LEU A 127 18.06 65.18 -7.97
CA LEU A 127 18.74 63.92 -8.31
C LEU A 127 17.76 62.82 -8.80
N PRO A 128 16.56 62.64 -8.19
CA PRO A 128 15.57 61.68 -8.70
C PRO A 128 14.98 62.05 -10.07
N ASP A 129 15.06 63.33 -10.46
CA ASP A 129 14.57 63.77 -11.77
C ASP A 129 15.51 63.36 -12.89
N ARG A 130 16.81 63.41 -12.60
CA ARG A 130 17.92 63.11 -13.52
C ARG A 130 18.29 61.64 -13.60
N LEU A 131 18.02 60.86 -12.54
CA LEU A 131 18.33 59.43 -12.46
C LEU A 131 17.04 58.60 -12.36
N PRO A 132 16.52 58.04 -13.48
CA PRO A 132 15.33 57.20 -13.49
C PRO A 132 15.42 56.02 -12.51
N GLU A 133 16.59 55.39 -12.39
CA GLU A 133 16.86 54.28 -11.48
C GLU A 133 16.67 54.70 -10.01
N LEU A 134 17.00 55.96 -9.68
CA LEU A 134 16.80 56.49 -8.34
C LEU A 134 15.32 56.77 -8.07
N ARG A 135 14.59 57.29 -9.07
CA ARG A 135 13.13 57.47 -8.97
C ARG A 135 12.43 56.14 -8.74
N ASP A 136 12.77 55.12 -9.53
CA ASP A 136 12.21 53.77 -9.45
C ASP A 136 12.52 53.10 -8.11
N TRP A 137 13.77 53.22 -7.65
CA TRP A 137 14.19 52.67 -6.35
C TRP A 137 13.52 53.40 -5.17
N LEU A 138 13.36 54.72 -5.23
CA LEU A 138 12.62 55.49 -4.22
C LEU A 138 11.13 55.13 -4.22
N GLY A 139 10.51 54.95 -5.39
CA GLY A 139 9.13 54.48 -5.51
C GLY A 139 8.94 53.09 -4.93
N ALA A 140 9.84 52.15 -5.25
CA ALA A 140 9.87 50.82 -4.66
C ALA A 140 10.06 50.85 -3.14
N ARG A 141 10.93 51.73 -2.61
CA ARG A 141 11.13 51.91 -1.17
C ARG A 141 9.88 52.48 -0.48
N SER A 142 9.23 53.49 -1.05
CA SER A 142 7.98 54.03 -0.48
C SER A 142 6.90 52.96 -0.41
N ARG A 143 6.72 52.19 -1.49
CA ARG A 143 5.79 51.07 -1.53
C ARG A 143 6.10 49.99 -0.49
N ARG A 144 7.38 49.74 -0.21
CA ARG A 144 7.82 48.81 0.84
C ARG A 144 7.39 49.28 2.23
N GLU A 145 7.55 50.56 2.56
CA GLU A 145 7.11 51.10 3.87
C GLU A 145 5.57 51.10 4.01
N GLU A 146 4.84 51.36 2.91
CA GLU A 146 3.38 51.18 2.88
C GLU A 146 2.99 49.73 3.20
N LEU A 147 3.60 48.75 2.52
CA LEU A 147 3.33 47.33 2.73
C LEU A 147 3.70 46.87 4.13
N LEU A 148 4.86 47.28 4.67
CA LEU A 148 5.26 46.99 6.05
C LEU A 148 4.27 47.59 7.06
N THR A 149 3.74 48.78 6.80
CA THR A 149 2.71 49.42 7.63
C THR A 149 1.37 48.68 7.55
N ALA A 150 0.95 48.30 6.34
CA ALA A 150 -0.26 47.51 6.11
C ALA A 150 -0.17 46.12 6.75
N LEU A 151 0.97 45.44 6.68
CA LEU A 151 1.21 44.15 7.34
C LEU A 151 1.17 44.28 8.87
N ARG A 152 1.82 45.29 9.46
CA ARG A 152 1.75 45.56 10.91
C ARG A 152 0.30 45.76 11.38
N ALA A 153 -0.49 46.56 10.67
CA ALA A 153 -1.91 46.79 10.97
C ALA A 153 -2.79 45.54 10.73
N GLY A 154 -2.52 44.82 9.64
CA GLY A 154 -3.30 43.65 9.20
C GLY A 154 -3.01 42.36 9.99
N THR A 155 -1.91 42.27 10.73
CA THR A 155 -1.48 41.04 11.43
C THR A 155 -2.55 40.52 12.40
N ALA A 156 -3.08 41.37 13.29
CA ALA A 156 -4.05 40.94 14.29
C ALA A 156 -5.43 40.56 13.66
N PRO A 157 -6.02 41.36 12.74
CA PRO A 157 -7.20 40.95 11.99
C PRO A 157 -7.03 39.64 11.20
N ALA A 158 -5.89 39.44 10.53
CA ALA A 158 -5.59 38.21 9.79
C ALA A 158 -5.51 36.99 10.71
N LEU A 159 -4.84 37.11 11.86
CA LEU A 159 -4.73 36.04 12.85
C LEU A 159 -6.09 35.69 13.47
N ALA A 160 -6.90 36.70 13.83
CA ALA A 160 -8.24 36.49 14.37
C ALA A 160 -9.16 35.79 13.35
N ALA A 161 -9.09 36.19 12.07
CA ALA A 161 -9.82 35.53 10.98
C ALA A 161 -9.38 34.06 10.80
N GLY A 162 -8.06 33.80 10.84
CA GLY A 162 -7.50 32.44 10.79
C GLY A 162 -7.93 31.57 11.97
N ARG A 163 -7.98 32.12 13.19
CA ARG A 163 -8.51 31.42 14.38
C ARG A 163 -10.01 31.15 14.30
N SER A 164 -10.79 32.06 13.72
CA SER A 164 -12.22 31.83 13.47
C SER A 164 -12.45 30.66 12.52
N VAL A 165 -11.67 30.56 11.44
CA VAL A 165 -11.66 29.39 10.52
C VAL A 165 -11.26 28.12 11.26
N LEU A 166 -10.20 28.17 12.08
CA LEU A 166 -9.76 27.03 12.89
C LEU A 166 -10.87 26.56 13.85
N ALA A 167 -11.54 27.48 14.54
CA ALA A 167 -12.66 27.17 15.44
C ALA A 167 -13.88 26.59 14.70
N GLY A 168 -14.12 27.00 13.45
CA GLY A 168 -15.08 26.36 12.55
C GLY A 168 -14.72 24.89 12.29
N LEU A 169 -13.52 24.64 11.77
CA LEU A 169 -13.01 23.30 11.47
C LEU A 169 -12.95 22.39 12.71
N CYS A 170 -12.67 22.94 13.89
CA CYS A 170 -12.66 22.23 15.16
C CYS A 170 -14.05 21.78 15.65
N ARG A 171 -15.13 22.40 15.17
CA ARG A 171 -16.52 21.99 15.50
C ARG A 171 -17.09 20.94 14.56
N GLU A 172 -16.41 20.63 13.45
CA GLU A 172 -16.90 19.68 12.45
C GLU A 172 -16.96 18.24 13.02
N PRO A 173 -18.12 17.54 12.93
CA PRO A 173 -18.28 16.22 13.53
C PRO A 173 -17.31 15.16 13.02
N SER A 174 -16.89 15.24 11.75
CA SER A 174 -15.89 14.33 11.17
C SER A 174 -14.53 14.49 11.85
N PHE A 175 -14.08 15.73 12.08
CA PHE A 175 -12.81 16.01 12.74
C PHE A 175 -12.85 15.70 14.24
N LEU A 176 -13.97 15.97 14.93
CA LEU A 176 -14.17 15.54 16.32
C LEU A 176 -14.10 14.00 16.46
N ARG A 177 -14.70 13.24 15.52
CA ARG A 177 -14.57 11.77 15.47
C ARG A 177 -13.13 11.33 15.26
N ALA A 178 -12.37 11.97 14.37
CA ALA A 178 -10.96 11.68 14.12
C ALA A 178 -10.04 12.02 15.32
N ALA A 179 -10.31 13.14 16.00
CA ALA A 179 -9.61 13.54 17.22
C ALA A 179 -9.85 12.53 18.36
N SER A 180 -11.11 12.12 18.58
CA SER A 180 -11.49 11.14 19.61
C SER A 180 -10.82 9.77 19.44
N PHE A 181 -10.57 9.33 18.20
CA PHE A 181 -9.82 8.11 17.88
C PHE A 181 -8.33 8.25 18.20
N THR A 182 -7.78 9.45 17.98
CA THR A 182 -6.35 9.71 18.16
C THR A 182 -5.96 9.79 19.63
N SER A 183 -6.59 10.68 20.41
CA SER A 183 -6.44 10.72 21.88
C SER A 183 -7.48 11.62 22.54
N ALA A 184 -7.79 11.35 23.82
CA ALA A 184 -8.62 12.21 24.64
C ALA A 184 -8.00 13.62 24.82
N ASP A 185 -6.67 13.73 24.86
CA ASP A 185 -5.96 15.01 24.97
C ASP A 185 -6.13 15.87 23.71
N LEU A 186 -6.01 15.25 22.52
CA LEU A 186 -6.26 15.96 21.26
C LEU A 186 -7.73 16.37 21.17
N LEU A 187 -8.68 15.50 21.54
CA LEU A 187 -10.10 15.86 21.56
C LEU A 187 -10.37 17.08 22.45
N ARG A 188 -9.79 17.12 23.67
CA ARG A 188 -9.92 18.28 24.58
C ARG A 188 -9.31 19.56 24.02
N ALA A 189 -8.18 19.46 23.31
CA ALA A 189 -7.55 20.60 22.65
C ALA A 189 -8.37 21.10 21.44
N VAL A 190 -8.92 20.18 20.65
CA VAL A 190 -9.80 20.50 19.51
C VAL A 190 -11.10 21.15 19.99
N MET A 191 -11.75 20.63 21.04
CA MET A 191 -12.96 21.24 21.61
C MET A 191 -12.69 22.68 22.11
N ARG A 192 -11.60 22.89 22.86
CA ARG A 192 -11.14 24.22 23.31
C ARG A 192 -10.90 25.19 22.15
N ALA A 193 -10.29 24.72 21.06
CA ALA A 193 -10.10 25.53 19.86
C ALA A 193 -11.44 25.81 19.13
N GLY A 194 -12.39 24.87 19.16
CA GLY A 194 -13.75 25.03 18.63
C GLY A 194 -14.61 26.05 19.39
N GLU A 195 -14.37 26.20 20.70
CA GLU A 195 -14.95 27.24 21.56
C GLU A 195 -14.34 28.65 21.32
N GLY A 196 -13.21 28.74 20.59
CA GLY A 196 -12.53 30.01 20.31
C GLY A 196 -11.78 30.62 21.51
N LEU A 197 -11.45 29.83 22.53
CA LEU A 197 -10.74 30.32 23.71
C LEU A 197 -9.29 30.72 23.36
N GLU A 198 -8.88 31.93 23.74
CA GLU A 198 -7.52 32.47 23.46
C GLU A 198 -6.56 32.43 24.66
N ASP A 199 -6.81 31.55 25.64
CA ASP A 199 -6.03 31.46 26.87
C ASP A 199 -4.58 30.93 26.64
N ARG A 200 -3.74 30.97 27.67
CA ARG A 200 -2.33 30.52 27.61
C ARG A 200 -2.21 29.04 27.19
N ARG A 201 -3.21 28.21 27.50
CA ARG A 201 -3.23 26.78 27.20
C ARG A 201 -3.64 26.55 25.75
N ALA A 202 -4.68 27.22 25.26
CA ALA A 202 -5.10 27.20 23.87
C ALA A 202 -3.94 27.58 22.94
N ARG A 203 -3.21 28.67 23.24
CA ARG A 203 -2.02 29.08 22.48
C ARG A 203 -0.91 28.03 22.45
N LYS A 204 -0.74 27.25 23.54
CA LYS A 204 0.24 26.15 23.61
C LYS A 204 -0.21 24.92 22.82
N GLU A 205 -1.52 24.67 22.77
CA GLU A 205 -2.13 23.53 22.08
C GLU A 205 -2.37 23.81 20.57
N GLU A 206 -2.47 25.08 20.16
CA GLU A 206 -2.83 25.56 18.81
C GLU A 206 -2.02 24.87 17.70
N ALA A 207 -0.68 24.82 17.81
CA ALA A 207 0.19 24.15 16.83
C ALA A 207 -0.07 22.64 16.71
N GLY A 208 -0.44 21.99 17.82
CA GLY A 208 -0.83 20.58 17.84
C GLY A 208 -2.18 20.34 17.16
N VAL A 209 -3.14 21.24 17.37
CA VAL A 209 -4.44 21.21 16.69
C VAL A 209 -4.28 21.46 15.19
N LEU A 210 -3.54 22.51 14.80
CA LEU A 210 -3.24 22.86 13.41
C LEU A 210 -2.64 21.69 12.64
N ARG A 211 -1.68 20.95 13.21
CA ARG A 211 -1.10 19.74 12.58
C ARG A 211 -2.16 18.70 12.20
N HIS A 212 -3.19 18.52 13.05
CA HIS A 212 -4.26 17.56 12.80
C HIS A 212 -5.34 18.11 11.86
N VAL A 213 -5.63 19.41 11.90
CA VAL A 213 -6.52 20.08 10.92
C VAL A 213 -5.90 20.03 9.53
N THR A 214 -4.61 20.35 9.37
CA THR A 214 -3.87 20.22 8.10
C THR A 214 -3.89 18.78 7.59
N ARG A 215 -3.80 17.77 8.48
CA ARG A 215 -4.04 16.37 8.08
C ARG A 215 -5.46 16.18 7.56
N ALA A 216 -6.46 16.65 8.29
CA ALA A 216 -7.87 16.46 7.98
C ALA A 216 -8.32 17.13 6.66
N VAL A 217 -7.70 18.24 6.25
CA VAL A 217 -8.04 18.92 4.99
C VAL A 217 -7.14 18.57 3.79
N ALA A 218 -5.91 18.08 4.01
CA ALA A 218 -4.94 17.89 2.93
C ALA A 218 -4.40 16.46 2.73
N ARG A 219 -4.55 15.54 3.71
CA ARG A 219 -3.99 14.18 3.60
C ARG A 219 -5.09 13.13 3.35
N THR A 220 -5.12 12.62 2.13
CA THR A 220 -6.00 11.51 1.70
C THR A 220 -5.55 10.11 2.20
N THR A 221 -4.58 10.02 3.10
CA THR A 221 -4.16 8.74 3.71
C THR A 221 -5.21 8.24 4.70
N PRO A 222 -5.82 7.05 4.51
CA PRO A 222 -6.84 6.52 5.41
C PRO A 222 -6.34 6.43 6.85
N LEU A 223 -7.12 6.97 7.79
CA LEU A 223 -6.91 6.87 9.24
C LEU A 223 -8.19 7.41 9.92
N SER A 224 -9.06 6.53 10.43
CA SER A 224 -10.32 6.98 11.08
C SER A 224 -11.07 7.99 10.19
N ALA A 225 -11.74 8.98 10.78
CA ALA A 225 -12.47 10.04 10.09
C ALA A 225 -11.60 11.19 9.54
N PHE A 226 -10.27 11.03 9.45
CA PHE A 226 -9.44 11.99 8.70
C PHE A 226 -9.67 11.87 7.18
N ALA A 227 -9.89 10.65 6.68
CA ALA A 227 -10.11 10.39 5.26
C ALA A 227 -11.01 9.17 5.07
N ALA A 228 -11.93 9.25 4.12
CA ALA A 228 -12.81 8.16 3.73
C ALA A 228 -12.36 7.48 2.42
N VAL A 229 -12.68 6.20 2.29
CA VAL A 229 -12.38 5.36 1.13
C VAL A 229 -13.69 4.94 0.46
N GLY A 230 -13.75 5.01 -0.87
CA GLY A 230 -14.93 4.60 -1.64
C GLY A 230 -14.53 3.83 -2.90
N TRP A 231 -15.45 3.06 -3.46
CA TRP A 231 -15.24 2.40 -4.75
C TRP A 231 -15.47 3.38 -5.90
N GLY A 232 -14.50 3.48 -6.80
CA GLY A 232 -14.65 4.21 -8.06
C GLY A 232 -15.18 3.29 -9.16
N VAL A 233 -16.23 3.75 -9.86
CA VAL A 233 -16.72 3.13 -11.09
C VAL A 233 -16.17 3.93 -12.26
N LEU A 234 -15.23 3.34 -12.98
CA LEU A 234 -14.75 3.90 -14.24
C LEU A 234 -15.76 3.64 -15.37
N PRO A 235 -15.89 4.56 -16.34
CA PRO A 235 -16.69 4.31 -17.54
C PRO A 235 -16.27 3.01 -18.21
N ARG A 236 -17.25 2.21 -18.60
CA ARG A 236 -17.00 1.05 -19.47
C ARG A 236 -16.69 1.61 -20.86
N ALA A 237 -15.44 1.46 -21.31
CA ALA A 237 -15.01 1.93 -22.62
C ALA A 237 -16.06 1.59 -23.69
N ALA A 238 -16.58 2.62 -24.35
CA ALA A 238 -17.55 2.46 -25.42
C ALA A 238 -16.93 1.57 -26.50
N LYS A 239 -17.71 0.62 -27.02
CA LYS A 239 -17.25 -0.17 -28.18
C LYS A 239 -17.13 0.77 -29.37
N ALA A 240 -15.91 1.08 -29.78
CA ALA A 240 -15.64 1.62 -31.11
C ALA A 240 -16.21 0.63 -32.13
N GLY A 241 -17.31 0.97 -32.78
CA GLY A 241 -18.02 0.03 -33.66
C GLY A 241 -19.41 0.48 -34.13
N ASN A 242 -20.16 1.25 -33.33
CA ASN A 242 -21.41 1.86 -33.78
C ASN A 242 -21.21 3.37 -33.90
N GLY A 243 -21.55 3.92 -35.07
CA GLY A 243 -21.53 5.36 -35.31
C GLY A 243 -22.55 6.10 -34.44
N PRO A 244 -22.44 7.43 -34.30
CA PRO A 244 -23.33 8.20 -33.45
C PRO A 244 -24.75 8.20 -34.00
N GLU A 245 -25.72 7.77 -33.20
CA GLU A 245 -27.12 8.15 -33.42
C GLU A 245 -27.27 9.65 -33.08
N PRO A 246 -27.71 10.50 -34.03
CA PRO A 246 -27.88 11.92 -33.77
C PRO A 246 -29.22 12.14 -33.04
N GLY A 247 -29.24 11.94 -31.72
CA GLY A 247 -30.53 11.87 -31.01
C GLY A 247 -30.55 11.97 -29.49
N THR A 248 -29.48 12.35 -28.78
CA THR A 248 -29.57 12.77 -27.37
C THR A 248 -28.37 13.62 -26.96
N GLY A 249 -28.63 14.90 -26.66
CA GLY A 249 -27.73 15.90 -26.05
C GLY A 249 -26.25 15.52 -25.83
N SER A 250 -25.47 15.47 -26.91
CA SER A 250 -24.02 15.39 -26.81
C SER A 250 -23.52 16.75 -26.28
N LEU A 251 -23.11 16.78 -25.02
CA LEU A 251 -22.34 17.90 -24.47
C LEU A 251 -21.03 17.99 -25.27
N ASN A 252 -20.86 19.09 -26.01
CA ASN A 252 -19.71 19.30 -26.89
C ASN A 252 -18.40 19.05 -26.13
N GLY A 253 -17.60 18.09 -26.62
CA GLY A 253 -16.40 17.57 -25.95
C GLY A 253 -15.22 18.53 -25.82
N ALA A 254 -15.44 19.84 -25.99
CA ALA A 254 -14.46 20.89 -25.76
C ALA A 254 -14.64 21.59 -24.39
N ASP A 255 -15.82 21.47 -23.76
CA ASP A 255 -16.19 22.27 -22.57
C ASP A 255 -16.42 21.42 -21.29
N LEU A 256 -16.05 20.13 -21.34
CA LEU A 256 -15.74 19.36 -20.12
C LEU A 256 -14.32 19.71 -19.63
N GLY A 257 -14.04 21.02 -19.53
CA GLY A 257 -12.82 21.55 -18.94
C GLY A 257 -12.62 20.91 -17.57
N ALA A 258 -11.45 20.29 -17.38
CA ALA A 258 -11.17 19.31 -16.33
C ALA A 258 -11.89 19.66 -15.02
N ARG A 259 -13.02 18.99 -14.75
CA ARG A 259 -13.76 19.18 -13.49
C ARG A 259 -12.76 18.95 -12.38
N SER A 260 -12.48 20.01 -11.63
CA SER A 260 -11.57 19.92 -10.49
C SER A 260 -12.04 18.75 -9.64
N TRP A 261 -11.17 17.78 -9.37
CA TRP A 261 -11.55 16.60 -8.59
C TRP A 261 -12.08 17.01 -7.20
N ASN A 262 -11.70 18.19 -6.73
CA ASN A 262 -12.14 18.84 -5.49
C ASN A 262 -13.58 19.39 -5.57
N ALA A 263 -14.15 19.54 -6.76
CA ALA A 263 -15.53 19.97 -7.02
C ALA A 263 -16.46 18.81 -7.44
N ALA A 264 -15.98 17.56 -7.36
CA ALA A 264 -16.82 16.40 -7.58
C ALA A 264 -17.80 16.21 -6.43
N ASP A 265 -19.07 16.03 -6.74
CA ASP A 265 -20.08 15.65 -5.74
C ASP A 265 -19.84 14.22 -5.27
N LEU A 266 -19.27 14.09 -4.07
CA LEU A 266 -18.99 12.82 -3.43
C LEU A 266 -20.12 12.49 -2.45
N PRO A 267 -20.69 11.27 -2.46
CA PRO A 267 -21.79 10.88 -1.59
C PRO A 267 -21.32 10.61 -0.14
N LEU A 268 -20.69 11.61 0.49
CA LEU A 268 -20.12 11.56 1.85
C LEU A 268 -21.20 11.33 2.91
N GLY A 269 -22.46 11.72 2.65
CA GLY A 269 -23.61 11.34 3.48
C GLY A 269 -23.87 9.83 3.54
N SER A 270 -23.32 9.04 2.59
CA SER A 270 -23.32 7.57 2.64
C SER A 270 -22.11 6.98 3.37
N SER A 271 -21.25 7.81 3.95
CA SER A 271 -20.06 7.35 4.68
C SER A 271 -20.43 6.68 6.01
N ARG A 272 -19.70 5.62 6.36
CA ARG A 272 -19.90 4.88 7.60
C ARG A 272 -18.55 4.49 8.20
N SER A 273 -18.42 4.63 9.52
CA SER A 273 -17.32 4.04 10.27
C SER A 273 -17.43 2.51 10.29
N VAL A 274 -16.36 1.84 9.88
CA VAL A 274 -16.15 0.39 10.02
C VAL A 274 -15.05 0.20 11.06
N VAL A 275 -15.46 -0.25 12.25
CA VAL A 275 -14.57 -0.50 13.39
C VAL A 275 -14.35 -1.99 13.52
N ARG A 276 -13.12 -2.41 13.81
CA ARG A 276 -12.76 -3.81 14.07
C ARG A 276 -11.81 -3.91 15.26
N PRO A 277 -11.84 -4.99 16.05
CA PRO A 277 -10.81 -5.23 17.05
C PRO A 277 -9.45 -5.36 16.36
N ASN A 278 -8.36 -5.03 17.05
CA ASN A 278 -7.02 -5.25 16.52
C ASN A 278 -6.79 -6.75 16.34
N ARG A 279 -6.63 -7.19 15.08
CA ARG A 279 -6.46 -8.60 14.72
C ARG A 279 -5.28 -9.25 15.44
N THR A 280 -4.14 -8.57 15.58
CA THR A 280 -2.98 -9.08 16.32
C THR A 280 -3.28 -9.31 17.80
N LEU A 281 -4.17 -8.54 18.44
CA LEU A 281 -4.59 -8.80 19.81
C LEU A 281 -5.55 -10.00 19.89
N VAL A 282 -6.42 -10.19 18.90
CA VAL A 282 -7.28 -11.38 18.80
C VAL A 282 -6.43 -12.65 18.61
N ASP A 283 -5.43 -12.60 17.71
CA ASP A 283 -4.49 -13.70 17.47
C ASP A 283 -3.67 -14.01 18.74
N THR A 284 -3.21 -12.98 19.45
CA THR A 284 -2.49 -13.11 20.73
C THR A 284 -3.36 -13.77 21.80
N LEU A 285 -4.61 -13.33 21.92
CA LEU A 285 -5.57 -13.88 22.87
C LEU A 285 -5.89 -15.34 22.54
N PHE A 286 -6.16 -15.67 21.27
CA PHE A 286 -6.36 -17.05 20.83
C PHE A 286 -5.15 -17.94 21.14
N ALA A 287 -3.93 -17.49 20.81
CA ALA A 287 -2.70 -18.23 21.09
C ALA A 287 -2.45 -18.43 22.60
N ALA A 288 -2.91 -17.51 23.46
CA ALA A 288 -2.86 -17.67 24.91
C ALA A 288 -3.89 -18.70 25.41
N LEU A 289 -5.13 -18.62 24.92
CA LEU A 289 -6.21 -19.55 25.29
C LEU A 289 -5.90 -20.99 24.81
N ALA A 290 -5.34 -21.14 23.61
CA ALA A 290 -4.94 -22.41 23.03
C ALA A 290 -3.61 -22.96 23.56
N ALA A 291 -2.91 -22.23 24.45
CA ALA A 291 -1.78 -22.77 25.20
C ALA A 291 -2.23 -23.65 26.38
N ASP A 292 -3.49 -23.52 26.81
CA ASP A 292 -4.12 -24.36 27.82
C ASP A 292 -4.49 -25.74 27.20
N PRO A 293 -3.94 -26.87 27.70
CA PRO A 293 -4.12 -28.18 27.06
C PRO A 293 -5.58 -28.62 26.94
N ASP A 294 -6.41 -28.31 27.95
CA ASP A 294 -7.81 -28.72 27.99
C ASP A 294 -8.62 -27.98 26.93
N ARG A 295 -8.45 -26.66 26.82
CA ARG A 295 -9.05 -25.86 25.74
C ARG A 295 -8.54 -26.29 24.38
N ARG A 296 -7.23 -26.48 24.25
CA ARG A 296 -6.58 -26.89 23.00
C ARG A 296 -7.19 -28.18 22.46
N ALA A 297 -7.44 -29.19 23.31
CA ALA A 297 -8.01 -30.48 22.90
C ALA A 297 -9.38 -30.36 22.20
N THR A 298 -10.18 -29.36 22.54
CA THR A 298 -11.51 -29.10 21.94
C THR A 298 -11.45 -28.60 20.50
N LEU A 299 -10.30 -28.09 20.05
CA LEU A 299 -10.15 -27.52 18.71
C LEU A 299 -9.87 -28.60 17.65
N PRO A 300 -10.34 -28.42 16.40
CA PRO A 300 -9.82 -29.15 15.27
C PRO A 300 -8.33 -28.86 15.10
N HIS A 301 -7.52 -29.89 14.83
CA HIS A 301 -6.10 -29.78 14.58
C HIS A 301 -5.78 -30.09 13.13
N ARG A 302 -4.70 -29.47 12.64
CA ARG A 302 -4.08 -29.72 11.34
C ARG A 302 -2.58 -29.90 11.50
N MET A 303 -1.90 -30.49 10.52
CA MET A 303 -0.43 -30.51 10.52
C MET A 303 0.12 -29.07 10.40
N CYS A 304 1.22 -28.78 11.10
CA CYS A 304 1.91 -27.48 11.04
C CYS A 304 2.41 -27.15 9.62
N SER A 305 2.79 -28.17 8.85
CA SER A 305 3.10 -28.11 7.43
C SER A 305 2.91 -29.49 6.78
N SER A 306 3.03 -29.57 5.46
CA SER A 306 3.04 -30.85 4.74
C SER A 306 4.23 -31.72 5.18
N LEU A 307 3.96 -32.98 5.52
CA LEU A 307 5.00 -33.99 5.76
C LEU A 307 5.92 -34.12 4.54
N ARG A 308 7.23 -34.09 4.80
CA ARG A 308 8.28 -34.42 3.82
C ARG A 308 9.00 -35.68 4.28
N ALA A 309 9.07 -36.72 3.44
CA ALA A 309 9.74 -37.97 3.78
C ALA A 309 10.91 -38.26 2.83
N SER A 310 12.12 -38.41 3.37
CA SER A 310 13.33 -38.85 2.66
C SER A 310 14.16 -39.74 3.58
N ASP A 311 14.77 -40.79 3.05
CA ASP A 311 15.78 -41.61 3.78
C ASP A 311 15.31 -42.12 5.16
N GLY A 312 14.03 -42.49 5.26
CA GLY A 312 13.42 -42.93 6.52
C GLY A 312 13.18 -41.82 7.55
N ARG A 313 13.40 -40.55 7.20
CA ARG A 313 13.22 -39.36 8.04
C ARG A 313 12.02 -38.52 7.58
N ALA A 314 11.29 -37.95 8.54
CA ALA A 314 10.13 -37.09 8.33
C ALA A 314 10.45 -35.66 8.78
N ALA A 315 10.35 -34.68 7.89
CA ALA A 315 10.70 -33.28 8.14
C ALA A 315 9.51 -32.32 7.98
N PHE A 316 9.29 -31.47 8.98
CA PHE A 316 8.23 -30.47 9.02
C PHE A 316 8.82 -29.08 9.19
N ALA A 317 8.30 -28.09 8.48
CA ALA A 317 8.47 -26.68 8.82
C ALA A 317 7.43 -26.32 9.90
N ARG A 318 7.82 -25.58 10.93
CA ARG A 318 6.95 -25.20 12.04
C ARG A 318 7.18 -23.74 12.40
N SER A 319 6.12 -22.95 12.31
CA SER A 319 6.08 -21.58 12.78
C SER A 319 5.74 -21.55 14.28
N ARG A 320 6.50 -20.77 15.06
CA ARG A 320 6.30 -20.54 16.49
C ARG A 320 6.08 -19.06 16.73
N THR A 321 4.99 -18.71 17.42
CA THR A 321 4.74 -17.33 17.83
C THR A 321 5.52 -16.98 19.09
N ALA A 322 6.63 -16.27 18.95
CA ALA A 322 7.36 -15.67 20.05
C ALA A 322 6.73 -14.32 20.44
N PHE A 323 6.35 -14.18 21.71
CA PHE A 323 5.81 -12.92 22.21
C PHE A 323 6.94 -11.95 22.53
N THR A 324 7.18 -10.98 21.64
CA THR A 324 8.17 -9.93 21.90
C THR A 324 7.59 -8.90 22.85
N ALA A 325 8.40 -8.36 23.76
CA ALA A 325 8.01 -7.26 24.66
C ALA A 325 7.56 -5.97 23.92
N ALA A 326 7.69 -5.93 22.59
CA ALA A 326 7.49 -4.78 21.73
C ALA A 326 6.18 -4.82 20.90
N ARG A 327 5.12 -5.46 21.41
CA ARG A 327 3.72 -5.43 20.89
C ARG A 327 3.42 -6.25 19.63
N PHE A 328 4.30 -7.15 19.22
CA PHE A 328 4.08 -8.00 18.05
C PHE A 328 4.36 -9.47 18.38
N LEU A 329 3.50 -10.34 17.84
CA LEU A 329 3.84 -11.75 17.63
C LEU A 329 4.97 -11.78 16.59
N ALA A 330 6.19 -12.09 17.04
CA ALA A 330 7.22 -12.52 16.12
C ALA A 330 6.93 -13.97 15.73
N VAL A 331 7.13 -14.31 14.46
CA VAL A 331 7.05 -15.70 14.00
C VAL A 331 8.48 -16.18 13.80
N GLU A 332 8.87 -17.17 14.58
CA GLU A 332 10.12 -17.92 14.42
C GLU A 332 9.81 -19.22 13.68
N ASP A 333 10.42 -19.42 12.52
CA ASP A 333 10.25 -20.65 11.74
C ASP A 333 11.42 -21.61 12.02
N ASP A 334 11.11 -22.85 12.43
CA ASP A 334 12.09 -23.93 12.58
C ASP A 334 11.73 -25.18 11.77
N VAL A 335 12.69 -26.11 11.66
CA VAL A 335 12.50 -27.39 10.97
C VAL A 335 12.73 -28.54 11.94
N VAL A 336 11.69 -29.35 12.14
CA VAL A 336 11.73 -30.54 12.99
C VAL A 336 11.92 -31.78 12.13
N THR A 337 12.86 -32.66 12.47
CA THR A 337 13.10 -33.92 11.74
C THR A 337 13.05 -35.14 12.66
N LEU A 338 12.13 -36.06 12.36
CA LEU A 338 11.84 -37.29 13.10
C LEU A 338 12.08 -38.54 12.22
N GLY A 339 11.88 -39.75 12.76
CA GLY A 339 11.73 -40.95 11.94
C GLY A 339 10.39 -40.97 11.20
N ALA A 340 10.37 -41.38 9.94
CA ALA A 340 9.17 -41.41 9.09
C ALA A 340 8.30 -42.65 9.32
N ALA A 341 7.97 -42.93 10.59
CA ALA A 341 7.14 -44.05 11.02
C ALA A 341 5.74 -43.99 10.38
N GLU A 342 5.15 -45.15 10.12
CA GLU A 342 3.84 -45.26 9.45
C GLU A 342 2.72 -44.46 10.15
N PRO A 343 2.55 -44.50 11.49
CA PRO A 343 1.48 -43.74 12.15
C PRO A 343 1.58 -42.23 11.91
N LEU A 344 2.80 -41.69 11.74
CA LEU A 344 3.02 -40.28 11.43
C LEU A 344 2.63 -39.93 9.98
N ARG A 345 2.80 -40.88 9.05
CA ARG A 345 2.34 -40.74 7.66
C ARG A 345 0.82 -40.81 7.55
N GLY A 346 0.22 -41.80 8.22
CA GLY A 346 -1.23 -41.96 8.31
C GLY A 346 -1.90 -40.74 8.92
N LEU A 347 -1.40 -40.27 10.07
CA LEU A 347 -1.89 -39.06 10.72
C LEU A 347 -1.77 -37.82 9.82
N ALA A 348 -0.65 -37.64 9.11
CA ALA A 348 -0.48 -36.50 8.20
C ALA A 348 -1.49 -36.51 7.03
N ALA A 349 -1.93 -37.69 6.57
CA ALA A 349 -2.97 -37.83 5.54
C ALA A 349 -4.40 -37.63 6.09
N LEU A 350 -4.63 -37.90 7.38
CA LEU A 350 -5.93 -37.77 8.05
C LEU A 350 -6.26 -36.34 8.53
N CYS A 351 -5.30 -35.41 8.47
CA CYS A 351 -5.43 -34.03 8.98
C CYS A 351 -6.00 -33.01 7.97
N ASP A 352 -6.48 -33.46 6.80
CA ASP A 352 -7.18 -32.63 5.82
C ASP A 352 -8.51 -33.30 5.43
N PRO A 353 -9.68 -32.82 5.90
CA PRO A 353 -9.88 -31.59 6.68
C PRO A 353 -9.43 -31.71 8.16
N PRO A 354 -9.24 -30.57 8.87
CA PRO A 354 -8.89 -30.57 10.29
C PRO A 354 -9.94 -31.24 11.20
N ALA A 355 -9.49 -31.98 12.22
CA ALA A 355 -10.35 -32.74 13.13
C ALA A 355 -9.82 -32.73 14.59
N THR A 356 -10.68 -33.00 15.59
CA THR A 356 -10.25 -33.01 17.01
C THR A 356 -9.29 -34.16 17.31
N LEU A 357 -8.55 -34.09 18.42
CA LEU A 357 -7.56 -35.11 18.79
C LEU A 357 -8.19 -36.51 18.94
N ASP A 358 -9.37 -36.61 19.56
CA ASP A 358 -10.13 -37.86 19.67
C ASP A 358 -10.55 -38.42 18.30
N THR A 359 -11.02 -37.54 17.40
CA THR A 359 -11.41 -37.94 16.03
C THR A 359 -10.21 -38.44 15.24
N LEU A 360 -9.07 -37.75 15.31
CA LEU A 360 -7.82 -38.16 14.68
C LEU A 360 -7.32 -39.50 15.23
N ALA A 361 -7.39 -39.71 16.56
CA ALA A 361 -7.01 -40.96 17.20
C ALA A 361 -7.91 -42.13 16.77
N GLY A 362 -9.23 -41.93 16.73
CA GLY A 362 -10.19 -42.93 16.26
C GLY A 362 -9.99 -43.31 14.78
N MET A 363 -9.75 -42.32 13.91
CA MET A 363 -9.45 -42.56 12.50
C MET A 363 -8.11 -43.31 12.32
N LEU A 364 -7.08 -42.95 13.09
CA LEU A 364 -5.77 -43.59 13.03
C LEU A 364 -5.82 -45.06 13.52
N ALA A 365 -6.54 -45.32 14.62
CA ALA A 365 -6.77 -46.68 15.12
C ALA A 365 -7.57 -47.53 14.12
N GLY A 366 -8.63 -46.96 13.51
CA GLY A 366 -9.43 -47.63 12.47
C GLY A 366 -8.63 -47.96 11.20
N ALA A 367 -7.70 -47.08 10.80
CA ALA A 367 -6.80 -47.30 9.68
C ALA A 367 -5.79 -48.43 9.97
N GLY A 368 -5.14 -48.42 11.14
CA GLY A 368 -4.24 -49.50 11.55
C GLY A 368 -4.95 -50.86 11.65
N ALA A 369 -6.17 -50.88 12.17
CA ALA A 369 -7.01 -52.08 12.21
C ALA A 369 -7.40 -52.58 10.80
N ALA A 370 -7.49 -51.73 9.78
CA ALA A 370 -7.72 -52.16 8.40
C ALA A 370 -6.50 -52.89 7.82
N VAL A 371 -5.30 -52.35 8.00
CA VAL A 371 -4.03 -52.97 7.53
C VAL A 371 -3.78 -54.32 8.22
N GLY A 372 -4.06 -54.44 9.53
CA GLY A 372 -3.96 -55.70 10.25
C GLY A 372 -4.95 -56.79 9.79
N ARG A 373 -6.10 -56.41 9.23
CA ARG A 373 -7.15 -57.35 8.76
C ARG A 373 -6.88 -57.98 7.41
N GLU A 374 -5.95 -57.45 6.60
CA GLU A 374 -5.49 -58.16 5.39
C GLU A 374 -4.63 -59.40 5.72
N ALA A 375 -4.18 -59.55 6.98
CA ALA A 375 -3.37 -60.67 7.44
C ALA A 375 -4.14 -61.73 8.28
N GLY A 376 -5.43 -61.53 8.57
CA GLY A 376 -6.19 -62.43 9.45
C GLY A 376 -7.71 -62.30 9.33
N ALA A 377 -8.42 -63.43 9.43
CA ALA A 377 -9.83 -63.59 9.06
C ALA A 377 -10.79 -62.52 9.62
N ALA A 378 -11.71 -62.06 8.76
CA ALA A 378 -12.59 -60.95 9.05
C ALA A 378 -13.69 -61.29 10.07
N THR A 379 -13.67 -60.59 11.21
CA THR A 379 -14.87 -60.26 12.00
C THR A 379 -15.06 -58.74 12.02
N GLY A 380 -16.31 -58.29 12.00
CA GLY A 380 -16.67 -56.86 11.87
C GLY A 380 -16.46 -56.01 13.13
N ALA A 381 -15.50 -56.37 13.99
CA ALA A 381 -15.18 -55.61 15.18
C ALA A 381 -14.53 -54.26 14.83
N GLY A 382 -14.77 -53.25 15.67
CA GLY A 382 -14.06 -51.96 15.60
C GLY A 382 -12.61 -52.08 16.09
N PRO A 383 -11.84 -50.97 16.10
CA PRO A 383 -10.52 -50.96 16.73
C PRO A 383 -10.65 -51.29 18.22
N GLU A 384 -9.72 -52.09 18.74
CA GLU A 384 -9.72 -52.50 20.15
C GLU A 384 -9.47 -51.30 21.08
N PRO A 385 -10.01 -51.27 22.31
CA PRO A 385 -9.84 -50.15 23.24
C PRO A 385 -8.37 -49.75 23.48
N GLU A 386 -7.47 -50.73 23.54
CA GLU A 386 -6.02 -50.52 23.68
C GLU A 386 -5.40 -49.84 22.45
N GLN A 387 -5.87 -50.17 21.24
CA GLN A 387 -5.42 -49.54 19.99
C GLN A 387 -5.85 -48.07 19.92
N VAL A 388 -7.08 -47.76 20.35
CA VAL A 388 -7.58 -46.39 20.45
C VAL A 388 -6.78 -45.59 21.48
N ALA A 389 -6.50 -46.17 22.65
CA ALA A 389 -5.67 -45.53 23.69
C ALA A 389 -4.23 -45.25 23.20
N ALA A 390 -3.62 -46.21 22.49
CA ALA A 390 -2.29 -46.03 21.89
C ALA A 390 -2.28 -44.96 20.80
N ALA A 391 -3.28 -44.94 19.92
CA ALA A 391 -3.43 -43.91 18.88
C ALA A 391 -3.63 -42.52 19.50
N PHE A 392 -4.41 -42.39 20.57
CA PHE A 392 -4.61 -41.14 21.29
C PHE A 392 -3.32 -40.64 21.96
N ALA A 393 -2.57 -41.53 22.61
CA ALA A 393 -1.27 -41.20 23.21
C ALA A 393 -0.27 -40.69 22.15
N PHE A 394 -0.23 -41.33 20.97
CA PHE A 394 0.58 -40.90 19.83
C PHE A 394 0.14 -39.54 19.28
N VAL A 395 -1.15 -39.34 19.01
CA VAL A 395 -1.70 -38.06 18.52
C VAL A 395 -1.40 -36.91 19.50
N ARG A 396 -1.54 -37.16 20.81
CA ARG A 396 -1.16 -36.18 21.85
C ARG A 396 0.34 -35.86 21.80
N GLN A 397 1.21 -36.86 21.68
CA GLN A 397 2.66 -36.65 21.56
C GLN A 397 3.03 -35.80 20.32
N VAL A 398 2.35 -35.99 19.19
CA VAL A 398 2.56 -35.19 17.96
C VAL A 398 2.04 -33.74 18.15
N CYS A 399 0.98 -33.54 18.92
CA CYS A 399 0.49 -32.21 19.31
C CYS A 399 1.44 -31.49 20.29
N ASP A 400 1.96 -32.18 21.31
CA ASP A 400 2.94 -31.62 22.26
C ASP A 400 4.30 -31.32 21.60
N ALA A 401 4.67 -32.06 20.56
CA ALA A 401 5.79 -31.72 19.69
C ALA A 401 5.55 -30.49 18.79
N GLY A 402 4.33 -29.92 18.78
CA GLY A 402 3.94 -28.79 17.93
C GLY A 402 3.87 -29.14 16.44
N LEU A 403 3.65 -30.41 16.10
CA LEU A 403 3.49 -30.86 14.72
C LEU A 403 2.01 -30.93 14.30
N LEU A 404 1.11 -31.15 15.26
CA LEU A 404 -0.30 -30.75 15.14
C LEU A 404 -0.46 -29.36 15.75
N VAL A 405 -1.12 -28.46 15.01
CA VAL A 405 -1.48 -27.11 15.48
C VAL A 405 -3.01 -26.96 15.47
N PRO A 406 -3.59 -26.29 16.48
CA PRO A 406 -5.02 -26.02 16.48
C PRO A 406 -5.40 -25.08 15.33
N ALA A 407 -6.56 -25.33 14.72
CA ALA A 407 -7.20 -24.40 13.81
C ALA A 407 -7.92 -23.30 14.61
N GLU A 408 -7.86 -22.07 14.11
CA GLU A 408 -8.62 -20.96 14.68
C GLU A 408 -10.15 -21.21 14.54
N PRO A 409 -10.97 -20.86 15.55
CA PRO A 409 -12.43 -20.99 15.47
C PRO A 409 -13.09 -19.92 14.58
N PHE A 410 -12.31 -19.17 13.82
CA PHE A 410 -12.72 -18.09 12.92
C PHE A 410 -11.86 -18.10 11.64
N ASP A 411 -12.39 -17.51 10.57
CA ASP A 411 -11.65 -17.29 9.34
C ASP A 411 -10.56 -16.20 9.56
N PRO A 412 -9.37 -16.28 8.94
CA PRO A 412 -8.37 -15.22 8.98
C PRO A 412 -8.87 -13.85 8.47
N GLN A 413 -9.92 -13.86 7.64
CA GLN A 413 -10.62 -12.68 7.11
C GLN A 413 -11.98 -12.43 7.80
N ASP A 414 -12.31 -13.10 8.92
CA ASP A 414 -13.57 -12.86 9.64
C ASP A 414 -13.64 -11.39 10.10
N PRO A 415 -14.66 -10.62 9.67
CA PRO A 415 -14.82 -9.23 10.06
C PRO A 415 -15.08 -9.02 11.56
N ASN A 416 -15.53 -10.04 12.28
CA ASN A 416 -15.80 -9.98 13.72
C ASN A 416 -15.47 -11.33 14.41
N PRO A 417 -14.17 -11.59 14.70
CA PRO A 417 -13.73 -12.87 15.28
C PRO A 417 -14.07 -13.04 16.76
N LEU A 418 -14.33 -11.97 17.52
CA LEU A 418 -14.56 -12.05 18.98
C LEU A 418 -15.80 -12.91 19.34
N PRO A 419 -16.99 -12.76 18.71
CA PRO A 419 -18.13 -13.66 18.91
C PRO A 419 -17.95 -15.08 18.35
N ARG A 420 -16.86 -15.36 17.62
CA ARG A 420 -16.46 -16.74 17.27
C ARG A 420 -15.66 -17.36 18.40
N LEU A 421 -14.66 -16.63 18.89
CA LEU A 421 -13.85 -17.01 20.05
C LEU A 421 -14.71 -17.23 21.31
N ALA A 422 -15.64 -16.32 21.61
CA ALA A 422 -16.55 -16.46 22.76
C ALA A 422 -17.53 -17.63 22.65
N ARG A 423 -17.94 -18.01 21.42
CA ARG A 423 -18.76 -19.21 21.22
C ARG A 423 -17.96 -20.47 21.51
N TRP A 424 -16.75 -20.56 20.92
CA TRP A 424 -15.85 -21.68 21.18
C TRP A 424 -15.59 -21.87 22.68
N LEU A 425 -15.32 -20.79 23.42
CA LEU A 425 -15.14 -20.84 24.88
C LEU A 425 -16.35 -21.43 25.62
N ARG A 426 -17.59 -21.17 25.19
CA ARG A 426 -18.78 -21.82 25.79
C ARG A 426 -18.90 -23.29 25.40
N GLU A 427 -18.44 -23.66 24.22
CA GLU A 427 -18.49 -25.02 23.68
C GLU A 427 -17.41 -25.95 24.29
N THR A 428 -16.44 -25.42 25.04
CA THR A 428 -15.41 -26.25 25.72
C THR A 428 -15.95 -27.07 26.90
N GLY A 429 -17.05 -26.64 27.52
CA GLY A 429 -17.59 -27.25 28.75
C GLY A 429 -16.77 -26.97 30.03
N LEU A 430 -15.70 -26.18 29.97
CA LEU A 430 -14.86 -25.89 31.13
C LEU A 430 -15.54 -24.85 32.07
N PRO A 431 -15.59 -25.07 33.41
CA PRO A 431 -16.33 -24.19 34.32
C PRO A 431 -15.93 -22.70 34.32
N ARG A 432 -14.66 -22.41 33.97
CA ARG A 432 -14.07 -21.05 33.93
C ARG A 432 -14.31 -20.31 32.61
N ASP A 433 -14.72 -21.01 31.54
CA ASP A 433 -14.80 -20.43 30.20
C ASP A 433 -16.08 -19.63 29.91
N PRO A 434 -17.26 -19.90 30.52
CA PRO A 434 -18.44 -19.05 30.38
C PRO A 434 -18.20 -17.58 30.79
N GLU A 435 -17.47 -17.35 31.88
CA GLU A 435 -17.15 -15.98 32.33
C GLU A 435 -16.16 -15.30 31.38
N LEU A 436 -15.15 -16.04 30.91
CA LEU A 436 -14.18 -15.58 29.93
C LEU A 436 -14.84 -15.23 28.58
N ALA A 437 -15.81 -16.03 28.15
CA ALA A 437 -16.63 -15.78 26.97
C ALA A 437 -17.43 -14.48 27.07
N LEU A 438 -18.00 -14.17 28.25
CA LEU A 438 -18.69 -12.90 28.50
C LEU A 438 -17.72 -11.71 28.36
N ARG A 439 -16.51 -11.77 28.95
CA ARG A 439 -15.50 -10.71 28.81
C ARG A 439 -15.08 -10.49 27.34
N VAL A 440 -14.98 -11.57 26.56
CA VAL A 440 -14.69 -11.50 25.11
C VAL A 440 -15.85 -10.89 24.30
N GLU A 441 -17.10 -11.13 24.71
CA GLU A 441 -18.27 -10.48 24.11
C GLU A 441 -18.40 -9.01 24.49
N ASP A 442 -18.10 -8.63 25.74
CA ASP A 442 -18.05 -7.22 26.17
C ASP A 442 -17.09 -6.41 25.28
N LEU A 443 -15.93 -6.98 24.92
CA LEU A 443 -15.01 -6.36 23.96
C LEU A 443 -15.65 -6.20 22.57
N SER A 444 -16.43 -7.17 22.10
CA SER A 444 -17.17 -7.06 20.82
C SER A 444 -18.27 -6.00 20.90
N VAL A 445 -18.99 -5.90 22.03
CA VAL A 445 -20.07 -4.92 22.25
C VAL A 445 -19.49 -3.51 22.30
N LEU A 446 -18.45 -3.29 23.11
CA LEU A 446 -17.76 -1.99 23.22
C LEU A 446 -17.10 -1.57 21.89
N THR A 447 -16.58 -2.52 21.10
CA THR A 447 -16.05 -2.24 19.75
C THR A 447 -17.18 -1.76 18.81
N GLY A 448 -18.36 -2.37 18.91
CA GLY A 448 -19.56 -1.93 18.19
C GLY A 448 -20.04 -0.55 18.64
N GLU A 449 -20.09 -0.31 19.95
CA GLU A 449 -20.46 0.98 20.57
C GLU A 449 -19.54 2.11 20.09
N PHE A 450 -18.22 1.91 20.06
CA PHE A 450 -17.28 2.92 19.58
C PHE A 450 -17.58 3.37 18.14
N GLY A 451 -18.06 2.46 17.28
CA GLY A 451 -18.43 2.76 15.89
C GLY A 451 -19.70 3.58 15.71
N THR A 452 -20.57 3.64 16.72
CA THR A 452 -21.83 4.42 16.70
C THR A 452 -21.86 5.59 17.68
N ALA A 453 -20.96 5.61 18.68
CA ALA A 453 -20.93 6.64 19.71
C ALA A 453 -20.55 8.03 19.17
N GLU A 454 -21.04 9.07 19.87
CA GLU A 454 -20.67 10.46 19.59
C GLU A 454 -19.24 10.80 20.08
N PRO A 455 -18.57 11.81 19.49
CA PRO A 455 -17.16 12.11 19.74
C PRO A 455 -16.73 12.17 21.22
N ALA A 456 -17.54 12.79 22.08
CA ALA A 456 -17.25 12.91 23.51
C ALA A 456 -17.23 11.53 24.22
N ARG A 457 -18.14 10.63 23.86
CA ARG A 457 -18.24 9.28 24.45
C ARG A 457 -17.18 8.33 23.89
N ARG A 458 -16.80 8.49 22.62
CA ARG A 458 -15.78 7.64 21.94
C ARG A 458 -14.44 7.59 22.67
N ALA A 459 -13.96 8.70 23.21
CA ALA A 459 -12.71 8.74 23.97
C ALA A 459 -12.78 7.90 25.27
N ALA A 460 -13.93 7.89 25.95
CA ALA A 460 -14.15 7.06 27.14
C ALA A 460 -14.28 5.57 26.79
N VAL A 461 -15.07 5.23 25.76
CA VAL A 461 -15.21 3.83 25.28
C VAL A 461 -13.86 3.25 24.84
N LEU A 462 -13.01 4.05 24.19
CA LEU A 462 -11.66 3.64 23.80
C LEU A 462 -10.73 3.44 25.00
N ALA A 463 -10.89 4.20 26.08
CA ALA A 463 -10.17 3.95 27.34
C ALA A 463 -10.65 2.64 27.98
N THR A 464 -11.96 2.45 28.15
CA THR A 464 -12.54 1.19 28.66
C THR A 464 -12.10 -0.03 27.84
N LEU A 465 -12.07 0.07 26.51
CA LEU A 465 -11.56 -1.00 25.65
C LEU A 465 -10.08 -1.30 25.92
N ARG A 466 -9.22 -0.29 26.11
CA ARG A 466 -7.81 -0.50 26.48
C ARG A 466 -7.69 -1.23 27.81
N ASP A 467 -8.39 -0.77 28.84
CA ASP A 467 -8.34 -1.35 30.17
C ASP A 467 -8.83 -2.81 30.15
N ARG A 468 -9.97 -3.08 29.50
CA ARG A 468 -10.51 -4.44 29.34
C ARG A 468 -9.58 -5.37 28.55
N TRP A 469 -8.94 -4.89 27.48
CA TRP A 469 -7.93 -5.68 26.76
C TRP A 469 -6.69 -5.97 27.61
N VAL A 470 -6.23 -5.01 28.41
CA VAL A 470 -5.08 -5.20 29.31
C VAL A 470 -5.40 -6.23 30.39
N THR A 471 -6.53 -6.10 31.08
CA THR A 471 -6.99 -7.07 32.09
C THR A 471 -7.15 -8.46 31.49
N LEU A 472 -7.86 -8.59 30.36
CA LEU A 472 -8.09 -9.89 29.73
C LEU A 472 -6.79 -10.58 29.31
N LEU A 473 -5.82 -9.81 28.78
CA LEU A 473 -4.52 -10.35 28.38
C LEU A 473 -3.66 -10.75 29.59
N ASP A 474 -3.71 -9.99 30.69
CA ASP A 474 -3.06 -10.35 31.95
C ASP A 474 -3.61 -11.66 32.53
N GLU A 475 -4.94 -11.78 32.59
CA GLU A 475 -5.67 -12.97 33.09
C GLU A 475 -5.33 -14.27 32.33
N VAL A 476 -5.01 -14.19 31.03
CA VAL A 476 -4.58 -15.34 30.20
C VAL A 476 -3.05 -15.52 30.15
N GLY A 477 -2.30 -14.88 31.06
CA GLY A 477 -0.85 -15.03 31.16
C GLY A 477 -0.07 -14.33 30.03
N ARG A 478 -0.60 -13.21 29.51
CA ARG A 478 0.04 -12.33 28.50
C ARG A 478 0.02 -10.86 28.95
N PRO A 479 0.60 -10.52 30.12
CA PRO A 479 0.63 -9.15 30.64
C PRO A 479 1.15 -8.14 29.62
N VAL A 480 0.38 -7.08 29.39
CA VAL A 480 0.84 -5.92 28.62
C VAL A 480 1.64 -5.02 29.55
N GLY A 481 2.94 -4.86 29.30
CA GLY A 481 3.81 -4.02 30.12
C GLY A 481 3.35 -2.55 30.20
N ALA A 482 3.93 -1.79 31.14
CA ALA A 482 3.50 -0.47 31.61
C ALA A 482 3.23 0.64 30.55
N ALA A 483 3.54 0.41 29.27
CA ALA A 483 3.17 1.27 28.15
C ALA A 483 1.75 0.99 27.60
N SER A 484 0.83 0.47 28.42
CA SER A 484 -0.55 0.09 28.08
C SER A 484 -1.37 1.21 27.44
N ALA A 485 -1.14 2.47 27.84
CA ALA A 485 -1.79 3.65 27.25
C ALA A 485 -1.53 3.83 25.74
N ARG A 486 -0.52 3.14 25.17
CA ARG A 486 -0.20 3.12 23.73
C ARG A 486 -0.73 1.86 23.02
N LEU A 487 -1.56 1.05 23.67
CA LEU A 487 -2.17 -0.14 23.06
C LEU A 487 -3.21 0.29 22.02
N THR A 488 -3.00 -0.13 20.77
CA THR A 488 -3.95 0.06 19.66
C THR A 488 -4.92 -1.11 19.68
N VAL A 489 -6.07 -0.93 20.33
CA VAL A 489 -7.04 -2.02 20.57
C VAL A 489 -8.04 -2.25 19.44
N LEU A 490 -8.19 -1.28 18.53
CA LEU A 490 -9.10 -1.33 17.39
C LEU A 490 -8.49 -0.63 16.18
N SER A 491 -9.05 -0.92 15.01
CA SER A 491 -8.89 -0.13 13.79
C SER A 491 -10.21 0.54 13.43
N GLU A 492 -10.14 1.72 12.80
CA GLU A 492 -11.30 2.42 12.28
C GLU A 492 -11.03 2.93 10.87
N ASP A 493 -11.92 2.54 9.96
CA ASP A 493 -11.88 2.79 8.53
C ASP A 493 -13.22 3.44 8.12
N VAL A 494 -13.21 4.66 7.56
CA VAL A 494 -14.45 5.27 7.06
C VAL A 494 -14.69 4.91 5.59
N VAL A 495 -15.83 4.29 5.30
CA VAL A 495 -16.20 3.77 3.97
C VAL A 495 -17.37 4.54 3.39
N VAL A 496 -17.19 5.10 2.19
CA VAL A 496 -18.29 5.60 1.34
C VAL A 496 -19.01 4.41 0.72
N ARG A 497 -20.27 4.18 1.08
CA ARG A 497 -20.99 2.96 0.68
C ARG A 497 -21.51 2.99 -0.76
N GLN A 498 -21.84 4.17 -1.27
CA GLN A 498 -22.24 4.35 -2.66
C GLN A 498 -21.00 4.44 -3.56
N PRO A 499 -20.92 3.66 -4.66
CA PRO A 499 -19.83 3.79 -5.61
C PRO A 499 -19.84 5.16 -6.29
N VAL A 500 -18.67 5.77 -6.44
CA VAL A 500 -18.49 7.09 -7.06
C VAL A 500 -18.19 6.92 -8.53
N ARG A 501 -18.96 7.62 -9.38
CA ARG A 501 -18.73 7.63 -10.83
C ARG A 501 -17.52 8.49 -11.15
N LEU A 502 -16.56 7.92 -11.88
CA LEU A 502 -15.31 8.58 -12.28
C LEU A 502 -15.32 9.02 -13.75
N ASP A 503 -16.50 9.19 -14.32
CA ASP A 503 -16.67 9.70 -15.68
C ASP A 503 -16.02 11.09 -15.81
N GLY A 504 -15.08 11.24 -16.74
CA GLY A 504 -14.34 12.50 -16.95
C GLY A 504 -13.22 12.82 -15.94
N PHE A 505 -12.90 11.93 -14.99
CA PHE A 505 -11.76 12.15 -14.08
C PHE A 505 -10.39 11.93 -14.75
N LEU A 506 -10.32 11.00 -15.70
CA LEU A 506 -9.14 10.67 -16.49
C LEU A 506 -9.52 10.69 -17.98
N GLY A 507 -8.71 11.36 -18.79
CA GLY A 507 -8.83 11.35 -20.26
C GLY A 507 -7.90 10.34 -20.92
N ASP A 508 -7.98 10.22 -22.25
CA ASP A 508 -7.12 9.30 -23.03
C ASP A 508 -5.62 9.59 -22.87
N ALA A 509 -5.25 10.86 -22.69
CA ALA A 509 -3.88 11.27 -22.40
C ALA A 509 -3.40 10.76 -21.03
N ASP A 510 -4.26 10.86 -20.00
CA ASP A 510 -3.96 10.33 -18.66
C ASP A 510 -3.81 8.80 -18.70
N HIS A 511 -4.71 8.11 -19.40
CA HIS A 511 -4.64 6.66 -19.58
C HIS A 511 -3.36 6.23 -20.31
N ARG A 512 -2.92 6.97 -21.34
CA ARG A 512 -1.63 6.72 -22.01
C ARG A 512 -0.45 6.91 -21.07
N ALA A 513 -0.42 8.04 -20.35
CA ALA A 513 0.65 8.35 -19.40
C ALA A 513 0.75 7.30 -18.27
N LEU A 514 -0.38 6.77 -17.79
CA LEU A 514 -0.39 5.69 -16.79
C LEU A 514 0.13 4.35 -17.34
N GLY A 515 -0.11 4.03 -18.62
CA GLY A 515 0.47 2.86 -19.27
C GLY A 515 1.99 2.99 -19.51
N GLU A 516 2.43 4.19 -19.87
CA GLU A 516 3.86 4.53 -20.00
C GLU A 516 4.57 4.47 -18.62
N LEU A 517 3.96 5.06 -17.58
CA LEU A 517 4.44 4.98 -16.20
C LEU A 517 4.50 3.54 -15.68
N SER A 518 3.55 2.68 -16.06
CA SER A 518 3.59 1.25 -15.69
C SER A 518 4.80 0.54 -16.31
N SER A 519 5.21 0.92 -17.53
CA SER A 519 6.44 0.42 -18.15
C SER A 519 7.70 0.94 -17.44
N LEU A 520 7.67 2.21 -16.99
CA LEU A 520 8.75 2.80 -16.19
C LEU A 520 8.89 2.12 -14.82
N ALA A 521 7.77 1.82 -14.15
CA ALA A 521 7.75 1.08 -12.90
C ALA A 521 8.35 -0.34 -13.05
N GLU A 522 7.98 -1.09 -14.10
CA GLU A 522 8.51 -2.44 -14.36
C GLU A 522 10.03 -2.44 -14.65
N VAL A 523 10.63 -1.34 -15.13
CA VAL A 523 12.10 -1.23 -15.26
C VAL A 523 12.79 -1.19 -13.89
N PHE A 524 12.24 -0.44 -12.93
CA PHE A 524 12.82 -0.28 -11.59
C PHE A 524 12.32 -1.32 -10.58
N ASP A 525 11.30 -2.11 -10.93
CA ASP A 525 10.80 -3.21 -10.10
C ASP A 525 11.85 -4.33 -9.96
N LEU A 526 12.00 -4.82 -8.72
CA LEU A 526 12.80 -5.98 -8.36
C LEU A 526 12.09 -7.30 -8.69
N GLY A 527 10.76 -7.30 -8.69
CA GLY A 527 9.91 -8.46 -8.90
C GLY A 527 10.23 -9.26 -10.18
N PRO A 528 10.41 -8.65 -11.36
CA PRO A 528 10.73 -9.38 -12.59
C PRO A 528 12.07 -10.12 -12.50
N GLU A 529 13.07 -9.47 -11.91
CA GLU A 529 14.41 -10.02 -11.69
C GLU A 529 14.40 -11.16 -10.67
N VAL A 530 13.74 -10.96 -9.51
CA VAL A 530 13.49 -12.02 -8.52
C VAL A 530 12.77 -13.21 -9.18
N ARG A 531 11.67 -12.98 -9.90
CA ARG A 531 10.93 -14.05 -10.61
C ARG A 531 11.84 -14.83 -11.56
N ARG A 532 12.77 -14.15 -12.24
CA ARG A 532 13.74 -14.78 -13.15
C ARG A 532 14.77 -15.63 -12.40
N GLN A 533 15.38 -15.09 -11.35
CA GLN A 533 16.38 -15.84 -10.56
C GLN A 533 15.77 -17.04 -9.83
N VAL A 534 14.58 -16.88 -9.24
CA VAL A 534 13.80 -17.95 -8.60
C VAL A 534 13.45 -19.05 -9.62
N ARG A 535 12.99 -18.69 -10.83
CA ARG A 535 12.76 -19.65 -11.93
C ARG A 535 14.04 -20.40 -12.29
N ASP A 536 15.15 -19.71 -12.46
CA ASP A 536 16.37 -20.32 -12.99
C ASP A 536 17.02 -21.24 -11.96
N SER A 537 17.01 -20.89 -10.67
CA SER A 537 17.34 -21.82 -9.57
C SER A 537 16.40 -23.03 -9.52
N PHE A 538 15.09 -22.85 -9.76
CA PHE A 538 14.13 -23.95 -9.79
C PHE A 538 14.42 -24.94 -10.93
N VAL A 539 14.71 -24.41 -12.14
CA VAL A 539 15.05 -25.22 -13.31
C VAL A 539 16.41 -25.89 -13.15
N ALA A 540 17.38 -25.26 -12.48
CA ALA A 540 18.67 -25.87 -12.17
C ALA A 540 18.53 -27.06 -11.21
N ARG A 541 17.63 -26.98 -10.23
CA ARG A 541 17.41 -28.03 -9.21
C ARG A 541 16.47 -29.16 -9.66
N TYR A 542 15.37 -28.84 -10.34
CA TYR A 542 14.32 -29.80 -10.70
C TYR A 542 14.24 -30.13 -12.20
N GLY A 543 15.02 -29.44 -13.05
CA GLY A 543 14.99 -29.58 -14.50
C GLY A 543 13.81 -28.85 -15.18
N PRO A 544 13.84 -28.69 -16.51
CA PRO A 544 12.71 -28.12 -17.26
C PRO A 544 11.47 -29.00 -17.16
N GLY A 545 10.35 -28.43 -16.68
CA GLY A 545 9.12 -29.19 -16.45
C GLY A 545 9.09 -30.00 -15.16
N GLY A 546 10.16 -29.93 -14.34
CA GLY A 546 10.21 -30.54 -13.02
C GLY A 546 9.12 -30.01 -12.09
N VAL A 547 8.74 -30.85 -11.12
CA VAL A 547 7.76 -30.52 -10.09
C VAL A 547 8.48 -30.54 -8.74
N CYS A 548 8.30 -29.49 -7.95
CA CYS A 548 8.67 -29.47 -6.55
C CYS A 548 7.45 -29.95 -5.75
N PRO A 549 7.48 -31.14 -5.11
CA PRO A 549 6.31 -31.70 -4.43
C PRO A 549 5.82 -30.86 -3.26
N HIS A 550 6.73 -30.17 -2.56
CA HIS A 550 6.44 -29.27 -1.45
C HIS A 550 7.16 -27.94 -1.65
N VAL A 551 6.41 -26.86 -1.89
CA VAL A 551 6.97 -25.53 -2.24
C VAL A 551 8.06 -25.04 -1.27
N TRP A 552 7.97 -25.41 0.00
CA TRP A 552 8.91 -25.07 1.06
C TRP A 552 10.30 -25.68 0.90
N ASP A 553 10.44 -26.81 0.18
CA ASP A 553 11.74 -27.43 -0.10
C ASP A 553 12.63 -26.56 -0.98
N PHE A 554 12.00 -25.67 -1.75
CA PHE A 554 12.65 -24.67 -2.58
C PHE A 554 12.71 -23.28 -1.89
N GLY A 555 12.25 -23.17 -0.64
CA GLY A 555 12.21 -21.90 0.10
C GLY A 555 13.59 -21.29 0.34
N ALA A 556 14.60 -22.12 0.62
CA ALA A 556 15.98 -21.68 0.80
C ALA A 556 16.57 -21.11 -0.50
N ASP A 557 16.48 -21.86 -1.61
CA ASP A 557 16.91 -21.43 -2.94
C ASP A 557 16.18 -20.16 -3.40
N ALA A 558 14.87 -20.05 -3.13
CA ALA A 558 14.05 -18.89 -3.48
C ALA A 558 14.45 -17.65 -2.67
N ASN A 559 14.74 -17.81 -1.38
CA ASN A 559 15.28 -16.74 -0.53
C ASN A 559 16.68 -16.32 -0.99
N GLU A 560 17.57 -17.27 -1.32
CA GLU A 560 18.89 -16.96 -1.84
C GLU A 560 18.83 -16.23 -3.20
N ALA A 561 17.94 -16.66 -4.09
CA ALA A 561 17.66 -15.98 -5.36
C ALA A 561 17.08 -14.56 -5.14
N TRP A 562 16.22 -14.37 -4.14
CA TRP A 562 15.73 -13.06 -3.75
C TRP A 562 16.87 -12.16 -3.25
N GLN A 563 17.75 -12.68 -2.38
CA GLN A 563 18.91 -11.94 -1.89
C GLN A 563 19.93 -11.64 -3.00
N ARG A 564 20.13 -12.56 -3.96
CA ARG A 564 20.99 -12.31 -5.14
C ARG A 564 20.43 -11.19 -6.01
N ALA A 565 19.11 -11.17 -6.27
CA ALA A 565 18.46 -10.06 -6.96
C ALA A 565 18.60 -8.73 -6.20
N ALA A 566 18.35 -8.73 -4.88
CA ALA A 566 18.50 -7.53 -4.05
C ALA A 566 19.95 -6.99 -4.05
N ARG A 567 20.97 -7.87 -4.06
CA ARG A 567 22.39 -7.50 -4.15
C ARG A 567 22.84 -7.05 -5.56
N ALA A 568 22.07 -7.37 -6.60
CA ALA A 568 22.38 -7.00 -7.99
C ALA A 568 21.84 -5.60 -8.38
N VAL A 569 20.90 -5.03 -7.61
CA VAL A 569 20.38 -3.68 -7.83
C VAL A 569 21.54 -2.66 -7.82
N GLY A 570 21.63 -1.87 -8.89
CA GLY A 570 22.68 -0.84 -9.03
C GLY A 570 24.07 -1.37 -9.39
N ARG A 571 24.24 -2.67 -9.65
CA ARG A 571 25.51 -3.25 -10.12
C ARG A 571 25.36 -3.78 -11.55
N ALA A 572 26.34 -3.47 -12.39
CA ALA A 572 26.47 -4.17 -13.67
C ALA A 572 26.74 -5.66 -13.40
N PRO A 573 26.02 -6.60 -14.05
CA PRO A 573 26.44 -7.99 -14.06
C PRO A 573 27.87 -8.11 -14.59
N GLY A 574 28.71 -8.92 -13.95
CA GLY A 574 30.06 -9.19 -14.46
C GLY A 574 30.02 -9.70 -15.90
N ALA A 575 31.08 -9.43 -16.66
CA ALA A 575 31.19 -9.87 -18.05
C ALA A 575 31.17 -11.42 -18.16
N ASP A 576 31.64 -12.10 -17.11
CA ASP A 576 31.79 -13.54 -17.02
C ASP A 576 30.47 -14.25 -16.70
N GLY A 577 29.63 -14.38 -17.73
CA GLY A 577 28.39 -15.16 -17.68
C GLY A 577 28.18 -15.92 -18.98
N ASP A 578 27.69 -17.16 -18.87
CA ASP A 578 27.55 -18.25 -19.86
C ASP A 578 26.80 -17.97 -21.19
N GLY A 579 26.51 -16.70 -21.52
CA GLY A 579 25.78 -16.32 -22.72
C GLY A 579 24.27 -16.64 -22.67
N SER A 580 23.75 -17.18 -21.57
CA SER A 580 22.34 -17.54 -21.47
C SER A 580 21.40 -16.33 -21.63
N THR A 581 20.24 -16.57 -22.23
CA THR A 581 19.20 -15.55 -22.47
C THR A 581 18.68 -14.88 -21.19
N ALA A 582 18.94 -15.48 -20.03
CA ALA A 582 18.70 -14.90 -18.70
C ALA A 582 19.61 -13.70 -18.46
N VAL A 583 20.92 -13.93 -18.50
CA VAL A 583 21.96 -12.93 -18.23
C VAL A 583 21.92 -11.82 -19.30
N GLY A 584 21.66 -12.17 -20.56
CA GLY A 584 21.42 -11.19 -21.62
C GLY A 584 20.26 -10.24 -21.32
N GLY A 585 19.13 -10.76 -20.83
CA GLY A 585 17.97 -9.95 -20.45
C GLY A 585 18.18 -9.15 -19.15
N LEU A 586 18.96 -9.65 -18.20
CA LEU A 586 19.33 -8.88 -17.01
C LEU A 586 20.27 -7.71 -17.36
N ARG A 587 21.28 -7.94 -18.21
CA ARG A 587 22.13 -6.86 -18.76
C ARG A 587 21.30 -5.81 -19.51
N GLN A 588 20.32 -6.24 -20.31
CA GLN A 588 19.38 -5.34 -20.99
C GLN A 588 18.57 -4.49 -19.98
N LEU A 589 18.07 -5.09 -18.89
CA LEU A 589 17.35 -4.35 -17.85
C LEU A 589 18.25 -3.36 -17.11
N THR A 590 19.47 -3.74 -16.75
CA THR A 590 20.45 -2.84 -16.11
C THR A 590 20.85 -1.69 -17.04
N ALA A 591 21.04 -1.94 -18.34
CA ALA A 591 21.32 -0.88 -19.31
C ALA A 591 20.16 0.12 -19.43
N LEU A 592 18.90 -0.35 -19.45
CA LEU A 592 17.72 0.52 -19.45
C LEU A 592 17.61 1.36 -18.16
N ARG A 593 17.91 0.77 -17.00
CA ARG A 593 17.97 1.50 -15.71
C ARG A 593 19.00 2.63 -15.77
N ALA A 594 20.22 2.34 -16.26
CA ALA A 594 21.28 3.34 -16.40
C ALA A 594 20.90 4.46 -17.38
N GLU A 595 20.40 4.13 -18.57
CA GLU A 595 19.99 5.11 -19.58
C GLU A 595 18.94 6.10 -19.06
N LEU A 596 17.95 5.62 -18.29
CA LEU A 596 16.91 6.45 -17.70
C LEU A 596 17.42 7.33 -16.57
N VAL A 597 18.34 6.83 -15.75
CA VAL A 597 19.02 7.61 -14.69
C VAL A 597 19.87 8.71 -15.32
N ASP A 598 20.66 8.39 -16.34
CA ASP A 598 21.48 9.36 -17.07
C ASP A 598 20.61 10.40 -17.79
N ALA A 599 19.43 10.01 -18.31
CA ALA A 599 18.48 10.93 -18.91
C ALA A 599 17.87 11.90 -17.88
N ALA A 600 17.57 11.43 -16.67
CA ALA A 600 17.12 12.28 -15.57
C ALA A 600 18.22 13.26 -15.12
N HIS A 601 19.46 12.80 -14.99
CA HIS A 601 20.60 13.67 -14.63
C HIS A 601 20.89 14.74 -15.69
N ARG A 602 20.83 14.39 -16.99
CA ARG A 602 20.95 15.39 -18.07
C ARG A 602 19.82 16.41 -18.02
N ALA A 603 18.57 15.96 -17.98
CA ALA A 603 17.41 16.86 -17.91
C ALA A 603 17.47 17.81 -16.69
N HIS A 604 17.96 17.34 -15.54
CA HIS A 604 18.17 18.18 -14.36
C HIS A 604 19.28 19.23 -14.56
N ALA A 605 20.40 18.85 -15.16
CA ALA A 605 21.48 19.80 -15.49
C ALA A 605 21.05 20.83 -16.54
N ASP A 606 20.28 20.40 -17.56
CA ASP A 606 19.74 21.26 -18.62
C ASP A 606 18.70 22.26 -18.06
N SER A 607 17.99 21.93 -16.97
CA SER A 607 17.05 22.83 -16.29
C SER A 607 17.71 23.89 -15.39
N GLY A 608 18.99 23.72 -15.02
CA GLY A 608 19.74 24.62 -14.13
C GLY A 608 20.50 23.92 -12.99
N GLY A 609 20.15 22.67 -12.66
CA GLY A 609 20.76 21.88 -11.58
C GLY A 609 20.42 22.38 -10.16
N GLY A 610 19.42 23.25 -10.01
CA GLY A 610 18.90 23.74 -8.75
C GLY A 610 17.96 22.73 -8.07
N PRO A 611 17.88 22.70 -6.72
CA PRO A 611 17.05 21.74 -6.00
C PRO A 611 15.54 21.91 -6.23
N ASP A 612 15.12 23.04 -6.78
CA ASP A 612 13.72 23.41 -7.07
C ASP A 612 13.38 23.29 -8.58
N ASP A 613 14.31 22.82 -9.43
CA ASP A 613 14.11 22.74 -10.88
C ASP A 613 13.27 21.51 -11.29
N ASP A 614 12.18 21.73 -12.03
CA ASP A 614 11.36 20.66 -12.59
C ASP A 614 12.13 19.85 -13.66
N VAL A 615 12.31 18.55 -13.40
CA VAL A 615 13.04 17.63 -14.30
C VAL A 615 12.07 16.97 -15.29
N VAL A 616 12.03 17.49 -16.52
CA VAL A 616 11.19 16.93 -17.59
C VAL A 616 11.94 15.83 -18.34
N LEU A 617 11.55 14.57 -18.15
CA LEU A 617 12.11 13.45 -18.92
C LEU A 617 11.75 13.56 -20.41
N PRO A 618 12.70 13.32 -21.34
CA PRO A 618 12.41 13.32 -22.77
C PRO A 618 11.34 12.29 -23.13
N ALA A 619 10.31 12.70 -23.88
CA ALA A 619 9.18 11.83 -24.23
C ALA A 619 9.63 10.50 -24.88
N GLY A 620 10.65 10.54 -25.75
CA GLY A 620 11.22 9.35 -26.39
C GLY A 620 11.98 8.38 -25.46
N ALA A 621 12.32 8.79 -24.23
CA ALA A 621 12.94 7.89 -23.24
C ALA A 621 11.89 6.97 -22.59
N VAL A 622 10.65 7.47 -22.40
CA VAL A 622 9.55 6.77 -21.74
C VAL A 622 8.59 6.12 -22.75
N ALA A 623 8.30 6.81 -23.86
CA ALA A 623 7.43 6.30 -24.92
C ALA A 623 7.99 5.00 -25.51
N GLY A 624 7.18 3.95 -25.54
CA GLY A 624 7.57 2.65 -26.07
C GLY A 624 8.55 1.85 -25.18
N LEU A 625 8.87 2.30 -23.96
CA LEU A 625 9.75 1.60 -23.02
C LEU A 625 9.34 0.13 -22.77
N GLY A 626 8.03 -0.14 -22.71
CA GLY A 626 7.50 -1.51 -22.60
C GLY A 626 7.89 -2.45 -23.76
N SER A 627 8.21 -1.93 -24.95
CA SER A 627 8.72 -2.72 -26.08
C SER A 627 10.23 -3.01 -25.98
N ARG A 628 10.95 -2.21 -25.19
CA ARG A 628 12.39 -2.30 -24.95
C ARG A 628 12.72 -3.23 -23.79
N LEU A 629 11.75 -3.52 -22.91
CA LEU A 629 11.88 -4.47 -21.82
C LEU A 629 12.20 -5.91 -22.31
N PRO A 630 12.96 -6.70 -21.54
CA PRO A 630 13.22 -8.10 -21.87
C PRO A 630 11.92 -8.91 -22.03
N SER A 631 11.84 -9.77 -23.06
CA SER A 631 10.60 -10.51 -23.38
C SER A 631 10.11 -11.47 -22.28
N TRP A 632 10.90 -11.74 -21.25
CA TRP A 632 10.48 -12.54 -20.09
C TRP A 632 9.81 -11.68 -18.99
N ALA A 633 10.12 -10.38 -18.89
CA ALA A 633 9.42 -9.46 -17.99
C ALA A 633 7.99 -9.22 -18.52
N THR A 634 7.87 -8.86 -19.79
CA THR A 634 6.59 -8.54 -20.45
C THR A 634 5.66 -9.73 -20.67
N ARG A 635 6.13 -10.98 -20.46
CA ARG A 635 5.29 -12.21 -20.54
C ARG A 635 4.32 -12.37 -19.37
N ARG A 636 4.68 -11.82 -18.20
CA ARG A 636 3.84 -11.78 -16.99
C ARG A 636 4.05 -10.41 -16.33
N PRO A 637 3.48 -9.34 -16.91
CA PRO A 637 3.63 -8.00 -16.38
C PRO A 637 2.97 -7.92 -15.01
N VAL A 638 3.53 -7.08 -14.15
CA VAL A 638 2.97 -6.83 -12.83
C VAL A 638 1.79 -5.87 -12.98
N SER A 639 0.72 -6.08 -12.23
CA SER A 639 -0.31 -5.04 -12.06
C SER A 639 0.29 -3.95 -11.19
N TYR A 640 0.06 -2.68 -11.47
CA TYR A 640 0.46 -1.59 -10.57
C TYR A 640 -0.76 -0.87 -9.98
N THR A 641 -0.62 -0.35 -8.77
CA THR A 641 -1.61 0.51 -8.10
C THR A 641 -1.00 1.89 -7.92
N GLY A 642 -1.43 2.85 -8.74
CA GLY A 642 -1.02 4.25 -8.67
C GLY A 642 -1.94 5.08 -7.77
N PHE A 643 -1.35 5.95 -6.95
CA PHE A 643 -2.06 6.92 -6.12
C PHE A 643 -2.04 8.29 -6.79
N LEU A 644 -3.18 8.69 -7.36
CA LEU A 644 -3.30 9.83 -8.27
C LEU A 644 -3.96 11.04 -7.59
N GLN A 645 -3.51 12.24 -7.95
CA GLN A 645 -4.17 13.52 -7.65
C GLN A 645 -4.07 14.46 -8.86
N ARG A 646 -5.03 15.38 -9.02
CA ARG A 646 -4.97 16.43 -10.05
C ARG A 646 -4.45 17.73 -9.42
N ALA A 647 -3.39 18.30 -9.99
CA ALA A 647 -2.87 19.61 -9.58
C ALA A 647 -3.66 20.77 -10.22
N PRO A 648 -3.58 21.99 -9.66
CA PRO A 648 -3.92 23.21 -10.39
C PRO A 648 -3.19 23.26 -11.74
N GLY A 649 -3.84 23.83 -12.77
CA GLY A 649 -3.33 23.76 -14.16
C GLY A 649 -3.54 22.42 -14.86
N GLY A 650 -4.01 21.38 -14.14
CA GLY A 650 -4.46 20.13 -14.76
C GLY A 650 -3.39 19.07 -14.99
N ALA A 651 -2.22 19.16 -14.34
CA ALA A 651 -1.27 18.05 -14.30
C ALA A 651 -1.80 16.87 -13.45
N LEU A 652 -1.43 15.64 -13.81
CA LEU A 652 -1.74 14.42 -13.05
C LEU A 652 -0.53 14.02 -12.20
N CYS A 653 -0.61 14.24 -10.90
CA CYS A 653 0.43 13.86 -9.94
C CYS A 653 0.26 12.40 -9.52
N VAL A 654 1.36 11.64 -9.52
CA VAL A 654 1.40 10.27 -8.99
C VAL A 654 2.24 10.25 -7.71
N ASN A 655 1.56 10.15 -6.57
CA ASN A 655 2.21 10.23 -5.25
C ASN A 655 3.00 8.96 -4.93
N HIS A 656 2.44 7.79 -5.26
CA HIS A 656 3.03 6.48 -4.99
C HIS A 656 2.58 5.47 -6.05
N VAL A 657 3.45 4.51 -6.35
CA VAL A 657 3.15 3.33 -7.16
C VAL A 657 3.53 2.09 -6.34
N TYR A 658 2.64 1.11 -6.28
CA TYR A 658 2.88 -0.17 -5.61
C TYR A 658 2.57 -1.36 -6.53
N GLY A 659 3.20 -2.50 -6.24
CA GLY A 659 2.77 -3.79 -6.79
C GLY A 659 1.29 -4.04 -6.50
N GLY A 660 0.54 -4.37 -7.54
CA GLY A 660 -0.91 -4.53 -7.57
C GLY A 660 -1.35 -5.96 -7.29
N GLY A 661 -2.44 -6.39 -7.95
CA GLY A 661 -3.16 -7.61 -7.56
C GLY A 661 -4.12 -7.41 -6.38
N GLY A 662 -4.37 -6.15 -5.99
CA GLY A 662 -5.37 -5.79 -4.99
C GLY A 662 -4.88 -5.77 -3.55
N ALA A 663 -3.58 -5.86 -3.24
CA ALA A 663 -3.08 -5.79 -1.86
C ALA A 663 -3.63 -4.58 -1.07
N SER A 664 -3.77 -3.42 -1.72
CA SER A 664 -4.32 -2.19 -1.13
C SER A 664 -5.86 -2.15 -1.01
N ALA A 665 -6.57 -3.09 -1.64
CA ALA A 665 -8.04 -3.06 -1.83
C ALA A 665 -8.76 -4.31 -1.31
N ALA A 666 -8.12 -5.47 -1.40
CA ALA A 666 -8.74 -6.79 -1.23
C ALA A 666 -8.80 -7.26 0.23
N GLY A 667 -7.84 -6.87 1.07
CA GLY A 667 -7.78 -7.29 2.47
C GLY A 667 -8.80 -6.59 3.39
N SER A 668 -8.92 -5.26 3.35
CA SER A 668 -9.76 -4.51 4.32
C SER A 668 -11.18 -4.15 3.83
N TRP A 669 -11.41 -4.04 2.51
CA TRP A 669 -12.54 -3.24 1.99
C TRP A 669 -13.63 -4.02 1.24
N ILE A 670 -13.32 -5.18 0.66
CA ILE A 670 -14.24 -5.95 -0.20
C ILE A 670 -15.56 -6.40 0.47
N PRO A 671 -15.60 -6.85 1.74
CA PRO A 671 -16.83 -7.42 2.31
C PRO A 671 -18.00 -6.44 2.46
N TRP A 672 -17.74 -5.13 2.48
CA TRP A 672 -18.65 -4.15 3.11
C TRP A 672 -19.53 -3.34 2.14
N THR A 673 -19.27 -3.42 0.84
CA THR A 673 -20.07 -2.76 -0.21
C THR A 673 -21.06 -3.68 -0.92
N ARG A 674 -21.08 -4.97 -0.59
CA ARG A 674 -22.11 -5.91 -1.06
C ARG A 674 -23.28 -5.96 -0.07
N GLY A 675 -24.46 -5.51 -0.52
CA GLY A 675 -25.71 -5.65 0.25
C GLY A 675 -26.14 -7.12 0.43
N PRO A 676 -27.06 -7.40 1.37
CA PRO A 676 -27.35 -8.76 1.85
C PRO A 676 -27.93 -9.75 0.81
N ARG A 677 -28.31 -9.29 -0.39
CA ARG A 677 -28.83 -10.15 -1.48
C ARG A 677 -27.80 -10.47 -2.57
N GLY A 678 -26.52 -10.12 -2.36
CA GLY A 678 -25.42 -10.29 -3.33
C GLY A 678 -24.61 -11.59 -3.25
N ARG A 679 -25.14 -12.70 -2.72
CA ARG A 679 -24.44 -13.99 -2.65
C ARG A 679 -24.41 -14.73 -4.00
N ARG A 680 -23.65 -14.19 -4.97
CA ARG A 680 -23.04 -15.00 -6.03
C ARG A 680 -21.54 -14.68 -6.10
N PRO A 681 -20.64 -15.67 -5.92
CA PRO A 681 -19.22 -15.45 -6.12
C PRO A 681 -18.95 -15.12 -7.59
N LEU A 682 -17.98 -14.23 -7.83
CA LEU A 682 -17.39 -14.07 -9.16
C LEU A 682 -16.70 -15.39 -9.50
N ARG A 683 -17.32 -16.23 -10.33
CA ARG A 683 -16.63 -17.36 -10.94
C ARG A 683 -15.52 -16.81 -11.83
N CYS A 684 -14.28 -16.86 -11.35
CA CYS A 684 -13.12 -16.89 -12.25
C CYS A 684 -13.31 -18.09 -13.17
N SER A 685 -13.53 -17.85 -14.45
CA SER A 685 -13.67 -18.91 -15.44
C SER A 685 -12.30 -19.50 -15.76
N THR A 686 -11.85 -20.45 -14.95
CA THR A 686 -11.01 -21.54 -15.44
C THR A 686 -11.80 -22.25 -16.54
N ARG A 687 -11.54 -21.89 -17.80
CA ARG A 687 -11.97 -22.69 -18.94
C ARG A 687 -11.13 -23.95 -18.95
N SER A 688 -11.60 -24.98 -18.25
CA SER A 688 -11.18 -26.35 -18.50
C SER A 688 -11.52 -26.67 -19.96
N ALA A 689 -10.49 -26.77 -20.82
CA ALA A 689 -10.66 -27.43 -22.10
C ALA A 689 -10.93 -28.92 -21.82
N PRO A 690 -11.83 -29.58 -22.56
CA PRO A 690 -12.16 -30.98 -22.31
C PRO A 690 -10.96 -31.89 -22.64
N ALA A 691 -10.74 -32.90 -21.81
CA ALA A 691 -9.80 -33.97 -22.12
C ALA A 691 -10.19 -34.67 -23.45
N PRO A 692 -9.22 -35.08 -24.29
CA PRO A 692 -9.51 -35.74 -25.55
C PRO A 692 -10.11 -37.14 -25.30
N LYS A 693 -11.33 -37.37 -25.78
CA LYS A 693 -11.91 -38.72 -25.86
C LYS A 693 -11.15 -39.52 -26.92
N TRP A 694 -10.61 -40.67 -26.53
CA TRP A 694 -10.26 -41.76 -27.45
C TRP A 694 -11.22 -42.95 -27.21
N PRO A 695 -11.45 -43.81 -28.22
CA PRO A 695 -12.71 -44.58 -28.32
C PRO A 695 -12.74 -45.91 -27.55
N ARG A 696 -13.96 -46.42 -27.35
CA ARG A 696 -14.25 -47.75 -26.78
C ARG A 696 -13.90 -48.87 -27.76
N CYS A 697 -13.40 -50.00 -27.23
CA CYS A 697 -13.75 -51.39 -27.59
C CYS A 697 -13.38 -52.26 -26.37
N ALA A 698 -14.30 -52.90 -25.64
CA ALA A 698 -15.17 -54.03 -26.02
C ALA A 698 -14.54 -55.41 -25.79
N ARG A 699 -14.53 -55.86 -24.53
CA ARG A 699 -15.18 -57.11 -24.07
C ARG A 699 -15.44 -57.03 -22.57
#